data_AF-A0AAQ1GIQ6-F1
#
_entry.id   AF-A0AAQ1GIQ6-F1
#
_cell.length_a   1.000
_cell.length_b   1.000
_cell.length_c   1.000
_cell.angle_alpha   90.00
_cell.angle_beta   90.00
_cell.angle_gamma   90.00
#
_symmetry.space_group_name_H-M   'P 1'
#
loop_
_entity.id
_entity.type
_entity.pdbx_description
1 polymer ?
#
loop_
_entity_poly.entity_id
_entity_poly.type
_entity_poly.pdbx_seq_one_letter_code
_entity_poly.pdbx_strand_id
1 'polypeptide(L)'
;MSEDDPQGLALRADAALMAMNTDASAQESGTLRRADYAWPAQGRDADAQLAVEARLAADGTMTKWHYRARLDAQAEAEAVRAESAALPPLLYRHVQASIAVDDPACAIPSQAHAFARESFIDEIAHDAQRDAVALRLDHLDANRDAGAREVIRMVSERAAWGAPVAAAAQPDSPWVRGRGFAFDGERADDHAPPSTPALDYADKSTSAQPVKSVKQAASWSAWVVDLDVNRATGDIAVRRVVAGQGAGTPDQTALTGMPAWQIEEAIARATGVRRLARATHDETGSSEGNPTSVSHDLIDSPIDSESGLIQRRNDQDENRIDQMSAPAAAAIANALYDATGVRFRAPPFDPDTLRRAFAAAGPAVALDAPAAQRRPSRWKRWLAGGGIGGVAGGLIGLACSMLPGPASIAPLPAGANADASAWSAAMLERGRQIAIAGDCAVCHTAPGGATNAGGFALETPFGTVWSTNITPDRETGIGAWTYEAFARAMRQGIARDGRHLYPAFPYTSFARMSDADMMSLYAWLMSQPAVKQAAPETKLPFPMNQRRLVAGWNWLFHDDAQYAPDPQRSALWNRGKYLVDGAGHCGACHTPRNALGAEKGGFAYLAGGSAEGWAAPSLVAAHAGTNSKAGKSGAPVPWTEDALFAYLRTGFSPEHGVAAGPMAPVVAGLADLPESDVRAIAHYIASLSPPVEAAAAAQAAAARASGANADALTTLGFQNGQRMFEAACAVCHAASGGVGHFGVRPLMGLNTSVSHASPDNLLHVLMNGIEQPATEGLGYMPGFKDSFDDRQMAELASYIRARYAPDEPAWRDLESASARVRAQTH
;
A
#
# COMPACT_ATOMS: atom_id res chain seq x y z
N MET A 1 -63.28 3.59 39.09
CA MET A 1 -63.36 5.04 38.81
C MET A 1 -62.11 5.38 38.03
N SER A 2 -62.27 5.44 36.70
CA SER A 2 -61.48 6.15 35.69
C SER A 2 -59.95 6.01 35.72
N GLU A 3 -59.45 5.17 34.81
CA GLU A 3 -58.04 4.92 34.42
C GLU A 3 -57.49 5.90 33.36
N ASP A 4 -58.13 7.04 33.11
CA ASP A 4 -57.64 8.04 32.13
C ASP A 4 -57.03 9.26 32.83
N ASP A 5 -55.71 9.28 33.01
CA ASP A 5 -54.96 10.55 33.09
C ASP A 5 -53.61 10.46 32.34
N PRO A 6 -53.59 10.83 31.04
CA PRO A 6 -52.38 10.90 30.22
C PRO A 6 -51.34 11.90 30.74
N GLN A 7 -51.70 12.82 31.64
CA GLN A 7 -50.78 13.83 32.17
C GLN A 7 -49.91 13.29 33.32
N GLY A 8 -50.34 12.22 33.99
CA GLY A 8 -49.63 11.63 35.13
C GLY A 8 -48.34 10.87 34.78
N LEU A 9 -48.25 10.31 33.56
CA LEU A 9 -47.03 9.64 33.07
C LEU A 9 -46.01 10.63 32.49
N ALA A 10 -46.46 11.70 31.83
CA ALA A 10 -45.59 12.76 31.32
C ALA A 10 -44.86 13.50 32.47
N LEU A 11 -45.55 13.74 33.59
CA LEU A 11 -44.97 14.39 34.78
C LEU A 11 -43.91 13.56 35.52
N ARG A 12 -43.95 12.22 35.42
CA ARG A 12 -42.90 11.35 36.00
C ARG A 12 -41.64 11.28 35.13
N ALA A 13 -41.77 11.48 33.82
CA ALA A 13 -40.65 11.54 32.88
C ALA A 13 -39.91 12.90 32.93
N ASP A 14 -40.63 14.01 33.15
CA ASP A 14 -40.02 15.33 33.37
C ASP A 14 -39.32 15.43 34.74
N ALA A 15 -39.78 14.70 35.75
CA ALA A 15 -39.15 14.67 37.06
C ALA A 15 -37.76 14.01 37.06
N ALA A 16 -37.52 13.00 36.21
CA ALA A 16 -36.20 12.40 36.02
C ALA A 16 -35.22 13.32 35.25
N LEU A 17 -35.75 14.16 34.34
CA LEU A 17 -34.99 15.20 33.64
C LEU A 17 -34.62 16.38 34.55
N MET A 18 -35.51 16.77 35.47
CA MET A 18 -35.21 17.79 36.47
C MET A 18 -34.28 17.30 37.59
N ALA A 19 -34.29 15.99 37.91
CA ALA A 19 -33.42 15.41 38.94
C ALA A 19 -31.92 15.57 38.63
N MET A 20 -31.52 15.65 37.36
CA MET A 20 -30.12 15.93 36.98
C MET A 20 -29.70 17.40 37.15
N ASN A 21 -30.67 18.31 37.25
CA ASN A 21 -30.41 19.72 37.55
C ASN A 21 -30.38 19.99 39.06
N THR A 22 -30.91 19.07 39.88
CA THR A 22 -31.03 19.22 41.34
C THR A 22 -30.08 18.36 42.16
N ASP A 23 -29.25 17.51 41.55
CA ASP A 23 -28.14 16.85 42.26
C ASP A 23 -26.95 17.82 42.42
N ALA A 24 -27.22 18.95 43.07
CA ALA A 24 -26.29 20.04 43.36
C ALA A 24 -25.34 19.73 44.52
N SER A 25 -25.02 18.46 44.78
CA SER A 25 -24.20 18.06 45.94
C SER A 25 -22.90 17.30 45.62
N ALA A 26 -22.52 17.18 44.35
CA ALA A 26 -21.17 16.80 43.97
C ALA A 26 -20.71 17.59 42.75
N GLN A 27 -19.63 18.34 42.92
CA GLN A 27 -18.86 19.02 41.86
C GLN A 27 -18.28 17.97 40.90
N GLU A 28 -19.09 17.39 40.01
CA GLU A 28 -18.64 16.50 38.95
C GLU A 28 -18.24 17.35 37.73
N SER A 29 -16.94 17.54 37.52
CA SER A 29 -16.40 18.23 36.36
C SER A 29 -16.65 17.43 35.07
N GLY A 30 -17.47 17.94 34.15
CA GLY A 30 -17.67 17.34 32.82
C GLY A 30 -18.57 18.19 31.93
N THR A 31 -18.41 18.05 30.60
CA THR A 31 -19.20 18.79 29.59
C THR A 31 -20.47 18.01 29.24
N LEU A 32 -21.63 18.67 29.18
CA LEU A 32 -22.88 18.04 28.74
C LEU A 32 -23.01 18.12 27.20
N ARG A 33 -23.28 16.98 26.55
CA ARG A 33 -23.51 16.88 25.10
C ARG A 33 -24.86 16.23 24.83
N ARG A 34 -25.63 16.81 23.91
CA ARG A 34 -26.94 16.27 23.46
C ARG A 34 -27.02 16.28 21.94
N ALA A 35 -27.63 15.24 21.36
CA ALA A 35 -27.96 15.17 19.95
C ALA A 35 -29.28 14.42 19.74
N ASP A 36 -30.07 14.88 18.77
CA ASP A 36 -31.30 14.25 18.33
C ASP A 36 -31.10 13.67 16.91
N TYR A 37 -31.60 12.45 16.69
CA TYR A 37 -31.53 11.66 15.46
C TYR A 37 -32.94 11.26 15.02
N ALA A 38 -33.13 11.06 13.72
CA ALA A 38 -34.39 10.57 13.17
C ALA A 38 -34.17 9.35 12.26
N TRP A 39 -35.17 8.49 12.16
CA TRP A 39 -35.15 7.31 11.29
C TRP A 39 -36.47 7.14 10.52
N PRO A 40 -36.44 6.98 9.18
CA PRO A 40 -37.65 6.80 8.39
C PRO A 40 -38.41 5.50 8.74
N ALA A 41 -39.70 5.61 9.04
CA ALA A 41 -40.57 4.45 9.23
C ALA A 41 -41.12 3.99 7.88
N GLN A 42 -40.82 2.76 7.45
CA GLN A 42 -41.38 2.22 6.21
C GLN A 42 -42.91 2.09 6.33
N GLY A 43 -43.64 2.75 5.43
CA GLY A 43 -45.11 2.66 5.34
C GLY A 43 -45.89 3.46 6.39
N ARG A 44 -45.28 4.46 7.06
CA ARG A 44 -45.97 5.36 8.01
C ARG A 44 -45.63 6.83 7.75
N ASP A 45 -46.51 7.73 8.19
CA ASP A 45 -46.39 9.19 8.00
C ASP A 45 -45.44 9.90 9.00
N ALA A 46 -44.76 9.18 9.89
CA ALA A 46 -43.91 9.77 10.94
C ALA A 46 -42.59 9.01 11.17
N ASP A 47 -41.49 9.76 11.30
CA ASP A 47 -40.15 9.25 11.61
C ASP A 47 -39.99 8.91 13.09
N ALA A 48 -39.23 7.86 13.40
CA ALA A 48 -38.80 7.57 14.77
C ALA A 48 -37.80 8.64 15.24
N GLN A 49 -37.99 9.16 16.44
CA GLN A 49 -37.14 10.21 17.04
C GLN A 49 -36.29 9.62 18.16
N LEU A 50 -34.96 9.78 18.06
CA LEU A 50 -34.00 9.20 18.99
C LEU A 50 -33.09 10.30 19.55
N ALA A 51 -33.15 10.56 20.85
CA ALA A 51 -32.35 11.55 21.54
C ALA A 51 -31.28 10.89 22.42
N VAL A 52 -30.04 11.37 22.31
CA VAL A 52 -28.90 10.90 23.11
C VAL A 52 -28.29 12.08 23.86
N GLU A 53 -28.12 11.93 25.16
CA GLU A 53 -27.50 12.93 26.04
C GLU A 53 -26.43 12.26 26.90
N ALA A 54 -25.24 12.85 26.99
CA ALA A 54 -24.15 12.31 27.80
C ALA A 54 -23.33 13.42 28.48
N ARG A 55 -22.82 13.10 29.67
CA ARG A 55 -21.82 13.90 30.37
C ARG A 55 -20.43 13.34 30.08
N LEU A 56 -19.54 14.18 29.57
CA LEU A 56 -18.23 13.82 29.07
C LEU A 56 -17.12 14.28 30.02
N ALA A 57 -16.14 13.43 30.25
CA ALA A 57 -14.85 13.80 30.82
C ALA A 57 -14.00 14.60 29.81
N ALA A 58 -12.89 15.18 30.26
CA ALA A 58 -12.03 16.02 29.43
C ALA A 58 -11.38 15.27 28.24
N ASP A 59 -11.29 13.94 28.31
CA ASP A 59 -10.76 13.07 27.26
C ASP A 59 -11.86 12.51 26.34
N GLY A 60 -13.09 13.00 26.44
CA GLY A 60 -14.25 12.53 25.68
C GLY A 60 -14.91 11.26 26.23
N THR A 61 -14.42 10.70 27.34
CA THR A 61 -15.05 9.51 27.94
C THR A 61 -16.43 9.84 28.50
N MET A 62 -17.45 9.06 28.14
CA MET A 62 -18.79 9.21 28.70
C MET A 62 -18.81 8.75 30.17
N THR A 63 -19.40 9.55 31.05
CA THR A 63 -19.50 9.26 32.49
C THR A 63 -20.92 8.95 32.93
N LYS A 64 -21.90 9.61 32.29
CA LYS A 64 -23.35 9.36 32.41
C LYS A 64 -23.95 9.50 31.03
N TRP A 65 -24.96 8.68 30.72
CA TRP A 65 -25.68 8.80 29.45
C TRP A 65 -27.17 8.47 29.59
N HIS A 66 -27.97 9.21 28.83
CA HIS A 66 -29.43 9.14 28.77
C HIS A 66 -29.83 8.97 27.32
N TYR A 67 -30.58 7.90 27.04
CA TYR A 67 -31.05 7.57 25.70
C TYR A 67 -32.57 7.53 25.68
N ARG A 68 -33.18 8.20 24.71
CA ARG A 68 -34.63 8.21 24.51
C ARG A 68 -34.97 7.89 23.07
N ALA A 69 -35.94 7.01 22.84
CA ALA A 69 -36.51 6.78 21.51
C ALA A 69 -38.05 6.83 21.58
N ARG A 70 -38.70 7.44 20.60
CA ARG A 70 -40.16 7.54 20.50
C ARG A 70 -40.64 7.47 19.05
N LEU A 71 -41.80 6.87 18.83
CA LEU A 71 -42.56 6.96 17.57
C LEU A 71 -43.75 7.91 17.79
N ASP A 72 -44.04 8.83 16.86
CA ASP A 72 -45.05 9.88 17.11
C ASP A 72 -46.46 9.29 17.30
N ALA A 73 -47.16 9.76 18.34
CA ALA A 73 -48.32 9.09 18.96
C ALA A 73 -49.67 9.42 18.29
N GLN A 74 -49.78 9.31 16.96
CA GLN A 74 -51.07 9.51 16.25
C GLN A 74 -51.56 8.31 15.43
N ALA A 75 -50.95 7.13 15.56
CA ALA A 75 -51.44 5.92 14.90
C ALA A 75 -51.77 4.82 15.91
N GLU A 76 -52.81 5.04 16.71
CA GLU A 76 -53.52 3.95 17.39
C GLU A 76 -54.42 3.20 16.38
N ALA A 77 -54.50 1.89 16.58
CA ALA A 77 -55.37 0.92 15.89
C ALA A 77 -54.93 0.47 14.50
N GLU A 78 -54.02 -0.51 14.45
CA GLU A 78 -54.13 -1.77 13.67
C GLU A 78 -52.77 -2.46 13.55
N ALA A 79 -52.32 -3.17 14.60
CA ALA A 79 -51.36 -4.28 14.46
C ALA A 79 -51.33 -5.08 15.76
N VAL A 80 -52.25 -6.03 15.89
CA VAL A 80 -52.19 -7.10 16.89
C VAL A 80 -51.34 -8.23 16.31
N ARG A 81 -50.33 -8.66 17.09
CA ARG A 81 -49.34 -9.74 16.89
C ARG A 81 -48.01 -9.35 16.25
N ALA A 82 -47.07 -8.97 17.11
CA ALA A 82 -45.67 -9.36 16.97
C ALA A 82 -45.16 -9.77 18.37
N GLU A 83 -44.61 -10.98 18.47
CA GLU A 83 -44.01 -11.49 19.70
C GLU A 83 -42.74 -10.69 20.03
N SER A 84 -42.71 -10.12 21.25
CA SER A 84 -41.55 -9.67 22.03
C SER A 84 -40.24 -9.44 21.27
N ALA A 85 -40.06 -8.25 20.69
CA ALA A 85 -38.75 -7.77 20.27
C ALA A 85 -38.13 -6.90 21.38
N ALA A 86 -37.19 -7.52 22.08
CA ALA A 86 -35.95 -6.97 22.58
C ALA A 86 -35.77 -5.44 22.80
N LEU A 87 -35.60 -5.00 24.05
CA LEU A 87 -34.96 -3.71 24.37
C LEU A 87 -33.57 -3.60 23.69
N PRO A 88 -33.12 -2.43 23.20
CA PRO A 88 -31.84 -2.32 22.51
C PRO A 88 -30.70 -2.82 23.40
N PRO A 89 -29.79 -3.68 22.88
CA PRO A 89 -28.71 -4.25 23.67
C PRO A 89 -27.78 -3.14 24.20
N LEU A 90 -27.55 -3.20 25.51
CA LEU A 90 -26.86 -2.18 26.29
C LEU A 90 -25.34 -2.42 26.24
N LEU A 91 -24.66 -1.83 25.25
CA LEU A 91 -23.23 -2.04 25.02
C LEU A 91 -22.30 -1.05 25.74
N TYR A 92 -22.67 0.23 25.88
CA TYR A 92 -21.85 1.24 26.56
C TYR A 92 -22.33 1.53 28.00
N ARG A 93 -22.48 0.49 28.84
CA ARG A 93 -22.99 0.67 30.21
C ARG A 93 -21.93 1.34 31.10
N HIS A 94 -22.17 2.61 31.43
CA HIS A 94 -21.50 3.29 32.53
C HIS A 94 -22.27 3.13 33.85
N VAL A 95 -21.62 3.52 34.95
CA VAL A 95 -22.12 3.39 36.33
C VAL A 95 -23.51 4.06 36.54
N GLN A 96 -23.92 5.00 35.67
CA GLN A 96 -25.28 5.58 35.62
C GLN A 96 -25.75 5.73 34.16
N ALA A 97 -26.68 4.88 33.72
CA ALA A 97 -27.32 4.93 32.41
C ALA A 97 -28.85 4.93 32.59
N SER A 98 -29.57 5.78 31.85
CA SER A 98 -31.04 5.73 31.79
C SER A 98 -31.53 5.56 30.36
N ILE A 99 -32.43 4.63 30.13
CA ILE A 99 -33.05 4.39 28.82
C ILE A 99 -34.56 4.53 28.94
N ALA A 100 -35.15 5.30 28.03
CA ALA A 100 -36.59 5.43 27.87
C ALA A 100 -36.97 5.19 26.40
N VAL A 101 -37.58 4.05 26.10
CA VAL A 101 -38.09 3.72 24.76
C VAL A 101 -39.60 3.68 24.82
N ASP A 102 -40.26 4.58 24.09
CA ASP A 102 -41.70 4.64 23.92
C ASP A 102 -42.06 4.12 22.53
N ASP A 103 -42.20 2.80 22.44
CA ASP A 103 -42.46 2.06 21.21
C ASP A 103 -43.37 0.84 21.50
N PRO A 104 -44.67 1.08 21.75
CA PRO A 104 -45.59 0.03 22.21
C PRO A 104 -45.81 -1.11 21.20
N ALA A 105 -45.42 -0.92 19.94
CA ALA A 105 -45.52 -1.91 18.87
C ALA A 105 -44.18 -2.51 18.43
N CYS A 106 -43.07 -2.19 19.12
CA CYS A 106 -41.71 -2.55 18.69
C CYS A 106 -41.45 -2.19 17.20
N ALA A 107 -41.96 -1.04 16.77
CA ALA A 107 -41.93 -0.56 15.40
C ALA A 107 -40.62 0.17 15.04
N ILE A 108 -39.79 0.52 16.02
CA ILE A 108 -38.48 1.14 15.81
C ILE A 108 -37.46 0.02 15.53
N PRO A 109 -36.84 -0.03 14.34
CA PRO A 109 -35.90 -1.09 14.01
C PRO A 109 -34.58 -0.95 14.80
N SER A 110 -33.92 -2.08 15.06
CA SER A 110 -32.57 -2.14 15.68
C SER A 110 -31.56 -1.21 15.00
N GLN A 111 -31.63 -1.10 13.67
CA GLN A 111 -30.76 -0.22 12.87
C GLN A 111 -30.88 1.25 13.28
N ALA A 112 -32.07 1.72 13.68
CA ALA A 112 -32.28 3.08 14.15
C ALA A 112 -31.57 3.34 15.48
N HIS A 113 -31.61 2.36 16.39
CA HIS A 113 -30.92 2.43 17.67
C HIS A 113 -29.40 2.42 17.50
N ALA A 114 -28.88 1.50 16.67
CA ALA A 114 -27.46 1.44 16.32
C ALA A 114 -27.01 2.76 15.65
N PHE A 115 -27.83 3.29 14.74
CA PHE A 115 -27.55 4.54 14.05
C PHE A 115 -27.34 5.71 15.00
N ALA A 116 -28.29 5.96 15.90
CA ALA A 116 -28.20 7.08 16.85
C ALA A 116 -27.00 6.93 17.80
N ARG A 117 -26.80 5.73 18.35
CA ARG A 117 -25.75 5.44 19.33
C ARG A 117 -24.34 5.54 18.72
N GLU A 118 -24.13 4.85 17.60
CA GLU A 118 -22.83 4.81 16.93
C GLU A 118 -22.51 6.15 16.26
N SER A 119 -23.52 6.90 15.86
CA SER A 119 -23.33 8.26 15.40
C SER A 119 -22.93 9.19 16.55
N PHE A 120 -23.57 9.08 17.71
CA PHE A 120 -23.28 9.96 18.84
C PHE A 120 -21.85 9.80 19.37
N ILE A 121 -21.38 8.55 19.54
CA ILE A 121 -20.02 8.30 20.03
C ILE A 121 -18.94 8.72 19.02
N ASP A 122 -19.23 8.70 17.71
CA ASP A 122 -18.36 9.22 16.67
C ASP A 122 -18.22 10.75 16.72
N GLU A 123 -19.33 11.47 16.97
CA GLU A 123 -19.29 12.91 17.22
C GLU A 123 -18.43 13.25 18.44
N ILE A 124 -18.54 12.47 19.51
CA ILE A 124 -17.73 12.65 20.72
C ILE A 124 -16.25 12.40 20.40
N ALA A 125 -15.92 11.33 19.66
CA ALA A 125 -14.55 11.03 19.27
C ALA A 125 -13.95 12.16 18.44
N HIS A 126 -14.71 12.70 17.49
CA HIS A 126 -14.30 13.83 16.66
C HIS A 126 -14.07 15.09 17.50
N ASP A 127 -15.03 15.48 18.35
CA ASP A 127 -14.94 16.67 19.21
C ASP A 127 -13.76 16.56 20.20
N ALA A 128 -13.48 15.36 20.70
CA ALA A 128 -12.35 15.07 21.60
C ALA A 128 -11.01 14.81 20.88
N GLN A 129 -10.99 14.82 19.54
CA GLN A 129 -9.84 14.46 18.70
C GLN A 129 -9.22 13.10 19.08
N ARG A 130 -10.06 12.13 19.41
CA ARG A 130 -9.66 10.76 19.75
C ARG A 130 -9.98 9.80 18.61
N ASP A 131 -9.20 8.72 18.52
CA ASP A 131 -9.52 7.63 17.60
C ASP A 131 -10.87 6.99 17.95
N ALA A 132 -11.76 6.91 16.96
CA ALA A 132 -13.15 6.52 17.15
C ALA A 132 -13.31 5.04 17.54
N VAL A 133 -12.40 4.17 17.11
CA VAL A 133 -12.38 2.75 17.50
C VAL A 133 -11.84 2.59 18.92
N ALA A 134 -10.74 3.27 19.25
CA ALA A 134 -10.17 3.26 20.58
C ALA A 134 -11.16 3.77 21.64
N LEU A 135 -11.89 4.87 21.35
CA LEU A 135 -12.90 5.38 22.27
C LEU A 135 -13.98 4.32 22.55
N ARG A 136 -14.48 3.61 21.52
CA ARG A 136 -15.46 2.54 21.70
C ARG A 136 -14.91 1.38 22.53
N LEU A 137 -13.68 0.95 22.26
CA LEU A 137 -13.02 -0.10 23.03
C LEU A 137 -12.80 0.29 24.50
N ASP A 138 -12.58 1.57 24.81
CA ASP A 138 -12.49 2.05 26.20
C ASP A 138 -13.84 1.93 26.94
N HIS A 139 -14.96 1.92 26.20
CA HIS A 139 -16.32 1.84 26.76
C HIS A 139 -16.86 0.41 26.85
N LEU A 140 -16.09 -0.60 26.40
CA LEU A 140 -16.46 -2.02 26.44
C LEU A 140 -15.69 -2.76 27.52
N ASP A 141 -16.39 -3.50 28.38
CA ASP A 141 -15.77 -4.27 29.45
C ASP A 141 -14.96 -5.44 28.89
N ALA A 142 -13.71 -5.58 29.33
CA ALA A 142 -12.78 -6.57 28.80
C ALA A 142 -13.23 -8.02 28.99
N ASN A 143 -14.04 -8.31 30.03
CA ASN A 143 -14.49 -9.66 30.32
C ASN A 143 -15.91 -9.91 29.80
N ARG A 144 -16.79 -8.92 29.96
CA ARG A 144 -18.19 -9.04 29.59
C ARG A 144 -18.39 -8.85 28.10
N ASP A 145 -17.61 -7.99 27.45
CA ASP A 145 -17.85 -7.60 26.05
C ASP A 145 -16.75 -8.11 25.12
N ALA A 146 -16.02 -9.14 25.52
CA ALA A 146 -14.88 -9.64 24.77
C ALA A 146 -15.24 -10.09 23.34
N GLY A 147 -16.45 -10.63 23.10
CA GLY A 147 -16.92 -10.95 21.74
C GLY A 147 -17.09 -9.70 20.86
N ALA A 148 -17.69 -8.63 21.40
CA ALA A 148 -17.81 -7.35 20.70
C ALA A 148 -16.42 -6.73 20.45
N ARG A 149 -15.55 -6.72 21.46
CA ARG A 149 -14.17 -6.23 21.35
C ARG A 149 -13.38 -6.99 20.29
N GLU A 150 -13.58 -8.29 20.16
CA GLU A 150 -12.90 -9.12 19.19
C GLU A 150 -13.38 -8.86 17.76
N VAL A 151 -14.70 -8.76 17.52
CA VAL A 151 -15.23 -8.39 16.20
C VAL A 151 -14.76 -6.99 15.78
N ILE A 152 -14.76 -6.02 16.71
CA ILE A 152 -14.20 -4.68 16.48
C ILE A 152 -12.73 -4.75 16.08
N ARG A 153 -11.91 -5.51 16.83
CA ARG A 153 -10.48 -5.67 16.57
C ARG A 153 -10.25 -6.28 15.20
N MET A 154 -10.91 -7.39 14.88
CA MET A 154 -10.71 -8.10 13.62
C MET A 154 -11.15 -7.27 12.41
N VAL A 155 -12.32 -6.61 12.47
CA VAL A 155 -12.79 -5.73 11.38
C VAL A 155 -11.88 -4.51 11.22
N SER A 156 -11.43 -3.89 12.32
CA SER A 156 -10.54 -2.72 12.27
C SER A 156 -9.16 -3.07 11.72
N GLU A 157 -8.57 -4.20 12.11
CA GLU A 157 -7.30 -4.69 11.57
C GLU A 157 -7.43 -5.01 10.09
N ARG A 158 -8.48 -5.72 9.69
CA ARG A 158 -8.77 -6.06 8.29
C ARG A 158 -8.97 -4.82 7.43
N ALA A 159 -9.60 -3.80 7.98
CA ALA A 159 -9.79 -2.51 7.32
C ALA A 159 -8.54 -1.63 7.29
N ALA A 160 -7.47 -2.01 7.99
CA ALA A 160 -6.30 -1.17 8.27
C ALA A 160 -6.72 0.19 8.87
N TRP A 161 -7.57 0.16 9.90
CA TRP A 161 -8.00 1.34 10.65
C TRP A 161 -6.79 2.08 11.23
N GLY A 162 -6.82 3.42 11.20
CA GLY A 162 -5.69 4.28 11.62
C GLY A 162 -4.59 4.49 10.57
N ALA A 163 -4.58 3.74 9.46
CA ALA A 163 -3.78 4.11 8.30
C ALA A 163 -4.39 5.37 7.65
N PRO A 164 -3.57 6.35 7.18
CA PRO A 164 -4.10 7.53 6.53
C PRO A 164 -4.93 7.11 5.31
N VAL A 165 -6.22 7.44 5.37
CA VAL A 165 -7.09 7.44 4.20
C VAL A 165 -6.45 8.42 3.22
N ALA A 166 -6.02 7.94 2.05
CA ALA A 166 -5.33 8.80 1.10
C ALA A 166 -6.23 9.99 0.77
N ALA A 167 -5.85 11.16 1.31
CA ALA A 167 -6.55 12.41 1.09
C ALA A 167 -6.65 12.63 -0.41
N ALA A 168 -7.83 13.04 -0.88
CA ALA A 168 -7.99 13.61 -2.20
C ALA A 168 -7.22 14.95 -2.23
N ALA A 169 -5.91 14.89 -2.46
CA ALA A 169 -5.07 16.07 -2.60
C ALA A 169 -5.03 16.52 -4.07
N GLN A 170 -6.20 16.90 -4.58
CA GLN A 170 -6.30 17.95 -5.58
C GLN A 170 -6.97 19.14 -4.88
N PRO A 171 -6.29 20.28 -4.70
CA PRO A 171 -6.80 21.43 -3.93
C PRO A 171 -8.17 21.95 -4.38
N ASP A 172 -8.57 21.64 -5.63
CA ASP A 172 -9.78 22.16 -6.26
C ASP A 172 -10.82 21.07 -6.62
N SER A 173 -10.62 19.81 -6.21
CA SER A 173 -11.59 18.75 -6.50
C SER A 173 -12.81 18.87 -5.57
N PRO A 174 -14.05 18.83 -6.10
CA PRO A 174 -15.25 18.82 -5.27
C PRO A 174 -15.46 17.48 -4.55
N TRP A 175 -14.68 16.45 -4.87
CA TRP A 175 -14.73 15.13 -4.24
C TRP A 175 -13.86 15.10 -2.98
N VAL A 176 -14.50 14.81 -1.85
CA VAL A 176 -13.82 14.57 -0.57
C VAL A 176 -14.03 13.13 -0.14
N ARG A 177 -13.04 12.59 0.56
CA ARG A 177 -13.03 11.19 1.01
C ARG A 177 -13.12 11.14 2.51
N GLY A 178 -13.84 10.15 3.03
CA GLY A 178 -13.86 9.85 4.44
C GLY A 178 -14.03 8.38 4.73
N ARG A 179 -13.78 8.04 5.99
CA ARG A 179 -13.84 6.69 6.54
C ARG A 179 -14.64 6.70 7.83
N GLY A 180 -15.54 5.74 7.96
CA GLY A 180 -16.43 5.62 9.11
C GLY A 180 -16.42 4.22 9.69
N PHE A 181 -16.53 4.15 11.01
CA PHE A 181 -16.65 2.91 11.77
C PHE A 181 -17.95 2.89 12.56
N ALA A 182 -18.60 1.73 12.65
CA ALA A 182 -19.71 1.49 13.57
C ALA A 182 -19.78 0.01 13.93
N PHE A 183 -20.33 -0.30 15.11
CA PHE A 183 -20.65 -1.67 15.48
C PHE A 183 -21.95 -1.77 16.28
N ASP A 184 -22.54 -2.96 16.31
CA ASP A 184 -23.73 -3.28 17.09
C ASP A 184 -23.74 -4.77 17.45
N GLY A 185 -24.63 -5.16 18.36
CA GLY A 185 -24.91 -6.56 18.62
C GLY A 185 -25.65 -6.82 19.92
N GLU A 186 -26.09 -8.06 20.08
CA GLU A 186 -27.02 -8.51 21.13
C GLU A 186 -26.37 -9.55 22.03
N ARG A 187 -26.66 -9.49 23.34
CA ARG A 187 -26.10 -10.38 24.35
C ARG A 187 -27.08 -11.52 24.64
N ALA A 188 -26.56 -12.70 25.01
CA ALA A 188 -27.39 -13.88 25.32
C ALA A 188 -28.35 -13.71 26.53
N ASP A 189 -28.15 -12.66 27.34
CA ASP A 189 -28.84 -12.45 28.62
C ASP A 189 -29.91 -11.34 28.55
N ASP A 190 -30.02 -10.60 27.43
CA ASP A 190 -30.78 -9.34 27.40
C ASP A 190 -32.32 -9.52 27.27
N HIS A 191 -32.86 -10.74 27.01
CA HIS A 191 -34.32 -10.98 26.82
C HIS A 191 -34.98 -12.16 27.55
N ALA A 192 -34.57 -12.52 28.77
CA ALA A 192 -35.39 -13.42 29.58
C ALA A 192 -36.34 -12.64 30.52
N PRO A 193 -37.63 -12.44 30.21
CA PRO A 193 -38.60 -12.11 31.25
C PRO A 193 -38.70 -13.30 32.23
N PRO A 194 -38.96 -13.07 33.53
CA PRO A 194 -39.20 -14.16 34.47
C PRO A 194 -40.41 -14.98 33.99
N SER A 195 -40.16 -16.26 33.73
CA SER A 195 -41.07 -17.22 33.11
C SER A 195 -42.49 -17.26 33.70
N THR A 196 -43.52 -17.10 32.87
CA THR A 196 -44.83 -17.74 33.06
C THR A 196 -44.93 -18.97 32.15
N PRO A 197 -45.36 -20.15 32.65
CA PRO A 197 -45.40 -21.37 31.85
C PRO A 197 -46.63 -21.37 30.93
N ALA A 198 -46.42 -21.50 29.61
CA ALA A 198 -47.50 -21.73 28.66
C ALA A 198 -47.87 -23.23 28.61
N LEU A 199 -49.15 -23.53 28.85
CA LEU A 199 -49.79 -24.83 28.65
C LEU A 199 -50.21 -24.98 27.18
N ASP A 200 -49.91 -26.14 26.59
CA ASP A 200 -50.34 -26.50 25.23
C ASP A 200 -51.71 -27.22 25.26
N TYR A 201 -52.60 -26.88 24.34
CA TYR A 201 -53.89 -27.54 24.13
C TYR A 201 -53.92 -28.17 22.72
N ALA A 202 -53.39 -29.40 22.67
CA ALA A 202 -53.84 -30.55 21.89
C ALA A 202 -53.86 -30.51 20.35
N ASP A 203 -52.98 -31.32 19.74
CA ASP A 203 -53.41 -32.46 18.92
C ASP A 203 -52.55 -33.70 19.20
N LYS A 204 -53.19 -34.87 19.25
CA LYS A 204 -52.70 -36.12 19.84
C LYS A 204 -52.04 -37.00 18.78
N SER A 205 -50.72 -37.13 18.81
CA SER A 205 -50.04 -38.45 18.85
C SER A 205 -48.53 -38.32 19.05
N THR A 206 -47.99 -39.18 19.90
CA THR A 206 -46.56 -39.46 20.20
C THR A 206 -45.82 -38.50 21.16
N SER A 207 -45.62 -39.02 22.38
CA SER A 207 -44.63 -38.68 23.43
C SER A 207 -44.13 -37.22 23.52
N ALA A 208 -44.69 -36.47 24.48
CA ALA A 208 -44.21 -35.16 24.92
C ALA A 208 -42.83 -35.22 25.60
N GLN A 209 -41.85 -34.51 25.04
CA GLN A 209 -40.67 -34.04 25.77
C GLN A 209 -40.85 -32.54 26.09
N PRO A 210 -40.40 -32.06 27.27
CA PRO A 210 -40.42 -30.63 27.58
C PRO A 210 -39.47 -29.88 26.64
N VAL A 211 -39.99 -28.92 25.88
CA VAL A 211 -39.19 -28.00 25.06
C VAL A 211 -38.41 -27.09 26.02
N LYS A 212 -37.10 -27.28 26.13
CA LYS A 212 -36.21 -26.34 26.80
C LYS A 212 -36.29 -25.01 26.05
N SER A 213 -36.53 -23.91 26.75
CA SER A 213 -36.33 -22.56 26.22
C SER A 213 -34.90 -22.46 25.67
N VAL A 214 -34.75 -22.30 24.36
CA VAL A 214 -33.45 -22.16 23.71
C VAL A 214 -32.89 -20.79 24.13
N LYS A 215 -31.81 -20.77 24.90
CA LYS A 215 -31.07 -19.52 25.16
C LYS A 215 -30.50 -19.03 23.83
N GLN A 216 -30.92 -17.85 23.38
CA GLN A 216 -30.43 -17.21 22.17
C GLN A 216 -28.96 -16.82 22.38
N ALA A 217 -28.09 -17.17 21.43
CA ALA A 217 -26.65 -16.89 21.55
C ALA A 217 -26.35 -15.42 21.26
N ALA A 218 -25.34 -14.85 21.93
CA ALA A 218 -24.90 -13.48 21.67
C ALA A 218 -24.39 -13.34 20.22
N SER A 219 -24.68 -12.21 19.58
CA SER A 219 -24.27 -11.91 18.20
C SER A 219 -23.75 -10.48 18.06
N TRP A 220 -22.72 -10.28 17.23
CA TRP A 220 -22.00 -9.01 17.08
C TRP A 220 -21.75 -8.73 15.61
N SER A 221 -21.77 -7.45 15.21
CA SER A 221 -21.47 -6.98 13.86
C SER A 221 -20.69 -5.67 13.90
N ALA A 222 -19.61 -5.56 13.12
CA ALA A 222 -18.84 -4.33 12.98
C ALA A 222 -18.55 -4.02 11.51
N TRP A 223 -18.52 -2.73 11.19
CA TRP A 223 -18.42 -2.20 9.83
C TRP A 223 -17.40 -1.06 9.75
N VAL A 224 -16.55 -1.09 8.74
CA VAL A 224 -15.76 0.04 8.26
C VAL A 224 -16.18 0.35 6.83
N VAL A 225 -16.49 1.62 6.57
CA VAL A 225 -16.87 2.11 5.25
C VAL A 225 -15.88 3.17 4.78
N ASP A 226 -15.31 2.98 3.60
CA ASP A 226 -14.56 4.00 2.86
C ASP A 226 -15.45 4.56 1.75
N LEU A 227 -15.64 5.88 1.68
CA LEU A 227 -16.45 6.51 0.64
C LEU A 227 -15.86 7.82 0.12
N ASP A 228 -16.22 8.16 -1.12
CA ASP A 228 -16.02 9.49 -1.70
C ASP A 228 -17.38 10.18 -1.82
N VAL A 229 -17.41 11.50 -1.60
CA VAL A 229 -18.60 12.32 -1.76
C VAL A 229 -18.27 13.62 -2.49
N ASN A 230 -19.07 13.97 -3.49
CA ASN A 230 -18.97 15.23 -4.22
C ASN A 230 -19.76 16.33 -3.50
N ARG A 231 -19.07 17.36 -3.01
CA ARG A 231 -19.70 18.48 -2.28
C ARG A 231 -20.62 19.34 -3.16
N ALA A 232 -20.43 19.34 -4.48
CA ALA A 232 -21.21 20.15 -5.41
C ALA A 232 -22.50 19.45 -5.85
N THR A 233 -22.44 18.15 -6.13
CA THR A 233 -23.59 17.39 -6.66
C THR A 233 -24.34 16.60 -5.58
N GLY A 234 -23.66 16.27 -4.48
CA GLY A 234 -24.14 15.33 -3.46
C GLY A 234 -23.86 13.87 -3.80
N ASP A 235 -23.21 13.57 -4.93
CA ASP A 235 -22.98 12.18 -5.34
C ASP A 235 -22.09 11.45 -4.33
N ILE A 236 -22.52 10.24 -3.97
CA ILE A 236 -21.83 9.37 -3.01
C ILE A 236 -21.34 8.09 -3.71
N ALA A 237 -20.08 7.75 -3.47
CA ALA A 237 -19.46 6.52 -3.96
C ALA A 237 -18.85 5.76 -2.79
N VAL A 238 -19.56 4.75 -2.28
CA VAL A 238 -19.02 3.79 -1.33
C VAL A 238 -17.99 2.94 -2.06
N ARG A 239 -16.72 3.02 -1.65
CA ARG A 239 -15.59 2.35 -2.33
C ARG A 239 -15.36 0.96 -1.80
N ARG A 240 -15.35 0.85 -0.47
CA ARG A 240 -14.98 -0.38 0.23
C ARG A 240 -15.78 -0.50 1.51
N VAL A 241 -16.24 -1.71 1.78
CA VAL A 241 -16.92 -2.09 3.01
C VAL A 241 -16.21 -3.28 3.62
N VAL A 242 -15.71 -3.11 4.83
CA VAL A 242 -15.19 -4.23 5.63
C VAL A 242 -16.20 -4.49 6.74
N ALA A 243 -16.94 -5.57 6.63
CA ALA A 243 -18.02 -5.94 7.54
C ALA A 243 -17.87 -7.39 7.99
N GLY A 244 -17.92 -7.62 9.30
CA GLY A 244 -17.81 -8.95 9.86
C GLY A 244 -18.78 -9.14 11.03
N GLN A 245 -19.24 -10.38 11.18
CA GLN A 245 -20.18 -10.81 12.21
C GLN A 245 -19.59 -11.95 13.03
N GLY A 246 -19.95 -12.04 14.31
CA GLY A 246 -19.51 -13.09 15.21
C GLY A 246 -20.60 -13.51 16.19
N ALA A 247 -20.59 -14.78 16.60
CA ALA A 247 -21.46 -15.29 17.66
C ALA A 247 -20.67 -16.16 18.64
N GLY A 248 -21.07 -16.17 19.92
CA GLY A 248 -20.48 -17.06 20.94
C GLY A 248 -19.75 -16.38 22.10
N THR A 249 -19.04 -17.18 22.89
CA THR A 249 -18.22 -16.73 24.04
C THR A 249 -16.83 -16.25 23.58
N PRO A 250 -16.07 -15.53 24.44
CA PRO A 250 -14.81 -14.87 24.06
C PRO A 250 -13.78 -15.78 23.38
N ASP A 251 -13.80 -17.08 23.71
CA ASP A 251 -12.82 -18.07 23.24
C ASP A 251 -13.31 -18.84 22.00
N GLN A 252 -14.52 -18.55 21.51
CA GLN A 252 -15.21 -19.25 20.42
C GLN A 252 -15.77 -18.30 19.34
N THR A 253 -15.46 -17.01 19.42
CA THR A 253 -15.97 -16.03 18.46
C THR A 253 -15.23 -16.17 17.12
N ALA A 254 -15.83 -16.88 16.17
CA ALA A 254 -15.34 -16.94 14.80
C ALA A 254 -15.92 -15.76 14.00
N LEU A 255 -15.04 -14.94 13.41
CA LEU A 255 -15.48 -13.92 12.46
C LEU A 255 -15.96 -14.60 11.18
N THR A 256 -17.24 -14.46 10.92
CA THR A 256 -17.84 -14.79 9.63
C THR A 256 -18.00 -13.49 8.87
N GLY A 257 -17.65 -13.44 7.59
CA GLY A 257 -17.96 -12.25 6.80
C GLY A 257 -19.47 -12.09 6.59
N MET A 258 -19.85 -11.04 5.87
CA MET A 258 -21.23 -10.79 5.55
C MET A 258 -21.55 -11.22 4.12
N PRO A 259 -22.72 -11.83 3.84
CA PRO A 259 -23.12 -12.09 2.46
C PRO A 259 -23.18 -10.81 1.63
N ALA A 260 -22.68 -10.86 0.39
CA ALA A 260 -22.69 -9.72 -0.53
C ALA A 260 -24.08 -9.06 -0.65
N TRP A 261 -25.14 -9.86 -0.89
CA TRP A 261 -26.51 -9.36 -1.02
C TRP A 261 -27.01 -8.55 0.19
N GLN A 262 -26.49 -8.87 1.38
CA GLN A 262 -26.86 -8.21 2.62
C GLN A 262 -26.14 -6.85 2.76
N ILE A 263 -24.90 -6.77 2.27
CA ILE A 263 -24.16 -5.50 2.16
C ILE A 263 -24.82 -4.58 1.13
N GLU A 264 -25.16 -5.12 -0.04
CA GLU A 264 -25.82 -4.40 -1.13
C GLU A 264 -27.14 -3.76 -0.67
N GLU A 265 -27.97 -4.52 0.05
CA GLU A 265 -29.25 -4.03 0.55
C GLU A 265 -29.08 -2.98 1.64
N ALA A 266 -28.14 -3.17 2.57
CA ALA A 266 -27.89 -2.20 3.64
C ALA A 266 -27.42 -0.85 3.09
N ILE A 267 -26.56 -0.86 2.07
CA ILE A 267 -26.09 0.36 1.39
C ILE A 267 -27.22 1.00 0.58
N ALA A 268 -28.04 0.19 -0.10
CA ALA A 268 -29.18 0.71 -0.85
C ALA A 268 -30.19 1.40 0.08
N ARG A 269 -30.50 0.81 1.24
CA ARG A 269 -31.37 1.42 2.25
C ARG A 269 -30.79 2.72 2.82
N ALA A 270 -29.48 2.77 3.07
CA ALA A 270 -28.84 3.94 3.66
C ALA A 270 -28.61 5.09 2.67
N THR A 271 -28.30 4.79 1.40
CA THR A 271 -27.92 5.80 0.40
C THR A 271 -29.00 6.07 -0.65
N GLY A 272 -30.04 5.23 -0.71
CA GLY A 272 -31.05 5.25 -1.78
C GLY A 272 -30.54 4.70 -3.12
N VAL A 273 -29.30 4.20 -3.18
CA VAL A 273 -28.62 3.85 -4.42
C VAL A 273 -28.15 2.39 -4.38
N ARG A 274 -28.58 1.58 -5.37
CA ARG A 274 -28.15 0.17 -5.47
C ARG A 274 -26.74 0.04 -6.05
N ARG A 275 -25.96 -0.83 -5.41
CA ARG A 275 -24.57 -1.18 -5.76
C ARG A 275 -24.40 -2.69 -5.61
N LEU A 276 -23.46 -3.27 -6.34
CA LEU A 276 -23.10 -4.68 -6.22
C LEU A 276 -21.86 -4.81 -5.32
N ALA A 277 -21.89 -5.74 -4.37
CA ALA A 277 -20.79 -6.01 -3.45
C ALA A 277 -20.01 -7.23 -3.93
N ARG A 278 -18.70 -7.08 -4.15
CA ARG A 278 -17.80 -8.17 -4.53
C ARG A 278 -16.73 -8.35 -3.48
N ALA A 279 -16.54 -9.60 -3.03
CA ALA A 279 -15.44 -9.95 -2.13
C ALA A 279 -14.12 -9.39 -2.65
N THR A 280 -13.31 -8.79 -1.78
CA THR A 280 -11.98 -8.33 -2.16
C THR A 280 -11.13 -9.54 -2.52
N HIS A 281 -10.21 -9.33 -3.46
CA HIS A 281 -9.44 -10.39 -4.12
C HIS A 281 -8.69 -11.33 -3.16
N ASP A 282 -8.33 -10.85 -1.97
CA ASP A 282 -7.65 -11.62 -0.93
C ASP A 282 -8.55 -12.64 -0.22
N GLU A 283 -9.86 -12.65 -0.48
CA GLU A 283 -10.82 -13.58 0.13
C GLU A 283 -11.46 -14.56 -0.86
N THR A 284 -11.12 -14.49 -2.16
CA THR A 284 -11.68 -15.39 -3.19
C THR A 284 -10.98 -16.75 -3.27
N GLY A 285 -10.03 -17.04 -2.37
CA GLY A 285 -9.15 -18.22 -2.39
C GLY A 285 -9.56 -19.40 -1.50
N SER A 286 -10.67 -19.33 -0.76
CA SER A 286 -11.14 -20.46 0.06
C SER A 286 -12.03 -21.40 -0.77
N SER A 287 -11.61 -22.65 -0.86
CA SER A 287 -12.26 -23.85 -1.43
C SER A 287 -13.76 -23.80 -1.75
N GLU A 288 -14.14 -24.50 -2.83
CA GLU A 288 -15.51 -24.91 -3.18
C GLU A 288 -16.41 -25.11 -1.95
N GLY A 289 -17.35 -24.18 -1.75
CA GLY A 289 -18.28 -24.15 -0.60
C GLY A 289 -18.08 -22.94 0.31
N ASN A 290 -18.55 -21.76 -0.13
CA ASN A 290 -18.40 -20.45 0.50
C ASN A 290 -18.80 -20.39 2.00
N PRO A 291 -18.11 -19.57 2.82
CA PRO A 291 -18.85 -18.65 3.67
C PRO A 291 -18.25 -17.23 3.65
N THR A 292 -18.95 -16.33 2.96
CA THR A 292 -19.05 -14.88 3.19
C THR A 292 -17.74 -14.13 3.45
N SER A 293 -17.32 -13.30 2.50
CA SER A 293 -16.15 -12.43 2.65
C SER A 293 -16.37 -11.34 3.71
N VAL A 294 -15.32 -10.94 4.41
CA VAL A 294 -15.31 -9.84 5.40
C VAL A 294 -15.09 -8.50 4.72
N SER A 295 -14.53 -8.46 3.51
CA SER A 295 -14.17 -7.23 2.80
C SER A 295 -14.74 -7.23 1.39
N HIS A 296 -15.45 -6.17 1.02
CA HIS A 296 -16.13 -6.05 -0.26
C HIS A 296 -15.86 -4.70 -0.93
N ASP A 297 -15.61 -4.74 -2.24
CA ASP A 297 -15.62 -3.57 -3.12
C ASP A 297 -17.03 -3.39 -3.69
N LEU A 298 -17.47 -2.13 -3.75
CA LEU A 298 -18.80 -1.75 -4.20
C LEU A 298 -18.71 -1.15 -5.61
N ILE A 299 -19.46 -1.73 -6.56
CA ILE A 299 -19.50 -1.31 -7.96
C ILE A 299 -20.92 -0.91 -8.38
N ASP A 300 -21.03 -0.11 -9.44
CA ASP A 300 -22.33 0.28 -9.99
C ASP A 300 -23.08 -0.95 -10.55
N SER A 301 -24.38 -1.04 -10.24
CA SER A 301 -25.22 -2.09 -10.80
C SER A 301 -25.51 -1.77 -12.28
N PRO A 302 -25.21 -2.66 -13.24
CA PRO A 302 -25.41 -2.40 -14.67
C PRO A 302 -26.89 -2.47 -15.12
N ILE A 303 -27.84 -2.50 -14.20
CA ILE A 303 -29.27 -2.62 -14.49
C ILE A 303 -29.98 -1.30 -14.14
N ASP A 304 -30.11 -0.43 -15.13
CA ASP A 304 -31.23 0.51 -15.20
C ASP A 304 -32.50 -0.31 -15.51
N SER A 305 -33.24 -0.71 -14.48
CA SER A 305 -34.68 -0.97 -14.56
C SER A 305 -35.23 -1.45 -13.22
N GLU A 306 -36.41 -0.95 -12.88
CA GLU A 306 -37.33 -1.47 -11.85
C GLU A 306 -37.76 -2.95 -12.06
N SER A 307 -37.04 -3.72 -12.86
CA SER A 307 -37.45 -5.07 -13.26
C SER A 307 -36.25 -5.99 -13.47
N GLY A 308 -35.83 -6.68 -12.41
CA GLY A 308 -34.79 -7.70 -12.48
C GLY A 308 -34.61 -8.46 -11.17
N LEU A 309 -35.49 -9.44 -10.92
CA LEU A 309 -35.44 -10.44 -9.83
C LEU A 309 -35.62 -9.89 -8.40
N ILE A 310 -36.86 -9.56 -8.03
CA ILE A 310 -37.30 -9.72 -6.63
C ILE A 310 -37.30 -11.23 -6.36
N GLN A 311 -36.17 -11.77 -5.92
CA GLN A 311 -36.19 -13.03 -5.20
C GLN A 311 -37.01 -12.75 -3.95
N ARG A 312 -38.22 -13.33 -3.83
CA ARG A 312 -39.07 -13.13 -2.64
C ARG A 312 -38.23 -13.55 -1.43
N ARG A 313 -37.75 -12.57 -0.67
CA ARG A 313 -37.02 -12.80 0.57
C ARG A 313 -38.02 -13.27 1.60
N ASN A 314 -37.63 -14.27 2.38
CA ASN A 314 -38.46 -14.75 3.48
C ASN A 314 -38.26 -13.84 4.70
N ASP A 315 -39.14 -13.97 5.71
CA ASP A 315 -39.06 -13.17 6.94
C ASP A 315 -37.73 -13.37 7.71
N GLN A 316 -37.00 -14.47 7.46
CA GLN A 316 -35.69 -14.73 8.06
C GLN A 316 -34.57 -13.89 7.43
N ASP A 317 -34.64 -13.62 6.12
CA ASP A 317 -33.65 -12.79 5.42
C ASP A 317 -33.81 -11.31 5.77
N GLU A 318 -35.05 -10.84 5.97
CA GLU A 318 -35.33 -9.48 6.48
C GLU A 318 -34.81 -9.30 7.92
N ASN A 319 -35.11 -10.25 8.82
CA ASN A 319 -34.59 -10.22 10.19
C ASN A 319 -33.04 -10.22 10.24
N ARG A 320 -32.37 -10.92 9.31
CA ARG A 320 -30.90 -10.92 9.21
C ARG A 320 -30.33 -9.58 8.79
N ILE A 321 -30.95 -8.90 7.82
CA ILE A 321 -30.56 -7.55 7.42
C ILE A 321 -30.73 -6.59 8.61
N ASP A 322 -31.86 -6.68 9.31
CA ASP A 322 -32.17 -5.77 10.40
C ASP A 322 -31.23 -5.94 11.60
N GLN A 323 -30.85 -7.18 11.94
CA GLN A 323 -29.95 -7.43 13.07
C GLN A 323 -28.46 -7.27 12.73
N MET A 324 -27.98 -7.89 11.63
CA MET A 324 -26.54 -7.97 11.37
C MET A 324 -26.02 -6.79 10.54
N SER A 325 -26.87 -6.08 9.80
CA SER A 325 -26.47 -4.85 9.07
C SER A 325 -26.82 -3.56 9.79
N ALA A 326 -27.28 -3.63 11.05
CA ALA A 326 -27.62 -2.47 11.87
C ALA A 326 -26.55 -1.35 11.90
N PRO A 327 -25.23 -1.66 11.93
CA PRO A 327 -24.21 -0.60 11.96
C PRO A 327 -24.03 0.15 10.64
N ALA A 328 -24.52 -0.37 9.51
CA ALA A 328 -24.15 0.11 8.17
C ALA A 328 -24.47 1.60 7.96
N ALA A 329 -25.68 2.05 8.33
CA ALA A 329 -26.09 3.45 8.18
C ALA A 329 -25.22 4.40 9.03
N ALA A 330 -24.85 3.99 10.26
CA ALA A 330 -23.93 4.77 11.10
C ALA A 330 -22.53 4.82 10.50
N ALA A 331 -22.01 3.70 10.00
CA ALA A 331 -20.68 3.68 9.38
C ALA A 331 -20.62 4.62 8.16
N ILE A 332 -21.68 4.67 7.35
CA ILE A 332 -21.80 5.61 6.22
C ILE A 332 -21.88 7.07 6.72
N ALA A 333 -22.72 7.36 7.71
CA ALA A 333 -22.83 8.71 8.27
C ALA A 333 -21.53 9.20 8.91
N ASN A 334 -20.81 8.32 9.60
CA ASN A 334 -19.51 8.60 10.20
C ASN A 334 -18.47 8.90 9.11
N ALA A 335 -18.48 8.13 8.01
CA ALA A 335 -17.59 8.36 6.88
C ALA A 335 -17.89 9.68 6.14
N LEU A 336 -19.18 10.04 6.00
CA LEU A 336 -19.58 11.34 5.47
C LEU A 336 -19.13 12.49 6.39
N TYR A 337 -19.24 12.32 7.70
CA TYR A 337 -18.81 13.32 8.67
C TYR A 337 -17.29 13.50 8.65
N ASP A 338 -16.53 12.41 8.60
CA ASP A 338 -15.07 12.44 8.43
C ASP A 338 -14.65 13.17 7.14
N ALA A 339 -15.35 12.93 6.03
CA ALA A 339 -15.06 13.54 4.73
C ALA A 339 -15.41 15.05 4.66
N THR A 340 -16.51 15.44 5.28
CA THR A 340 -17.16 16.74 5.01
C THR A 340 -17.14 17.70 6.19
N GLY A 341 -17.00 17.18 7.41
CA GLY A 341 -17.27 17.92 8.65
C GLY A 341 -18.77 18.22 8.86
N VAL A 342 -19.65 17.78 7.96
CA VAL A 342 -21.11 17.98 8.06
C VAL A 342 -21.74 16.72 8.63
N ARG A 343 -22.48 16.88 9.73
CA ARG A 343 -23.08 15.75 10.45
C ARG A 343 -24.48 15.44 9.93
N PHE A 344 -24.68 14.21 9.47
CA PHE A 344 -26.00 13.71 9.05
C PHE A 344 -26.61 12.87 10.17
N ARG A 345 -27.79 13.28 10.67
CA ARG A 345 -28.49 12.64 11.79
C ARG A 345 -29.81 11.95 11.39
N ALA A 346 -30.05 11.79 10.09
CA ALA A 346 -31.18 11.05 9.54
C ALA A 346 -30.82 10.50 8.14
N PRO A 347 -31.04 9.19 7.86
CA PRO A 347 -31.02 8.65 6.50
C PRO A 347 -32.35 8.94 5.77
N PRO A 348 -32.42 8.81 4.42
CA PRO A 348 -31.37 8.36 3.51
C PRO A 348 -30.32 9.44 3.18
N PHE A 349 -29.12 9.00 2.82
CA PHE A 349 -28.01 9.85 2.37
C PHE A 349 -27.97 9.94 0.84
N ASP A 350 -29.11 10.26 0.24
CA ASP A 350 -29.24 10.41 -1.21
C ASP A 350 -28.60 11.73 -1.72
N PRO A 351 -28.25 11.82 -3.02
CA PRO A 351 -27.58 13.00 -3.55
C PRO A 351 -28.31 14.33 -3.36
N ASP A 352 -29.65 14.37 -3.38
CA ASP A 352 -30.41 15.61 -3.18
C ASP A 352 -30.32 16.08 -1.71
N THR A 353 -30.43 15.14 -0.77
CA THR A 353 -30.27 15.40 0.67
C THR A 353 -28.86 15.88 0.99
N LEU A 354 -27.83 15.22 0.46
CA LEU A 354 -26.43 15.60 0.63
C LEU A 354 -26.14 16.99 0.06
N ARG A 355 -26.58 17.27 -1.19
CA ARG A 355 -26.38 18.56 -1.85
C ARG A 355 -27.00 19.72 -1.07
N ARG A 356 -28.23 19.54 -0.57
CA ARG A 356 -28.92 20.56 0.24
C ARG A 356 -28.16 20.85 1.54
N ALA A 357 -27.67 19.81 2.21
CA ALA A 357 -26.91 19.96 3.44
C ALA A 357 -25.57 20.68 3.21
N PHE A 358 -24.84 20.34 2.14
CA PHE A 358 -23.58 21.02 1.81
C PHE A 358 -23.79 22.48 1.40
N ALA A 359 -24.87 22.78 0.66
CA ALA A 359 -25.22 24.15 0.32
C ALA A 359 -25.57 24.99 1.57
N ALA A 360 -26.24 24.40 2.56
CA ALA A 360 -26.59 25.06 3.81
C ALA A 360 -25.39 25.28 4.76
N ALA A 361 -24.38 24.41 4.72
CA ALA A 361 -23.20 24.48 5.58
C ALA A 361 -22.18 25.58 5.18
N GLY A 362 -22.29 26.15 3.98
CA GLY A 362 -21.36 27.17 3.44
C GLY A 362 -19.99 26.59 3.05
N PRO A 363 -19.08 27.38 2.44
CA PRO A 363 -17.72 26.93 2.18
C PRO A 363 -17.04 26.61 3.50
N ALA A 364 -16.73 25.33 3.72
CA ALA A 364 -16.03 24.88 4.92
C ALA A 364 -14.73 25.68 5.06
N VAL A 365 -14.58 26.36 6.20
CA VAL A 365 -13.27 26.70 6.74
C VAL A 365 -12.51 25.39 6.76
N ALA A 366 -11.38 25.32 6.07
CA ALA A 366 -10.46 24.21 6.19
C ALA A 366 -10.11 24.10 7.68
N LEU A 367 -10.75 23.16 8.37
CA LEU A 367 -10.26 22.70 9.66
C LEU A 367 -8.93 22.06 9.32
N ASP A 368 -7.85 22.75 9.69
CA ASP A 368 -6.51 22.21 9.68
C ASP A 368 -6.62 20.79 10.22
N ALA A 369 -6.31 19.80 9.38
CA ALA A 369 -6.13 18.43 9.81
C ALA A 369 -5.33 18.50 11.12
N PRO A 370 -5.77 17.85 12.21
CA PRO A 370 -5.13 18.00 13.50
C PRO A 370 -3.65 17.81 13.26
N ALA A 371 -2.89 18.90 13.45
CA ALA A 371 -1.46 18.88 13.36
C ALA A 371 -1.07 17.75 14.31
N ALA A 372 -0.76 16.58 13.75
CA ALA A 372 -0.34 15.41 14.49
C ALA A 372 0.59 15.99 15.53
N GLN A 373 0.18 15.94 16.81
CA GLN A 373 0.91 16.63 17.86
C GLN A 373 2.31 16.08 17.73
N ARG A 374 3.15 16.87 17.05
CA ARG A 374 4.54 16.61 16.85
C ARG A 374 5.00 16.79 18.26
N ARG A 375 5.05 15.67 19.01
CA ARG A 375 5.91 15.53 20.16
C ARG A 375 7.15 16.29 19.74
N PRO A 376 7.48 17.42 20.41
CA PRO A 376 8.43 18.37 19.88
C PRO A 376 9.61 17.57 19.42
N SER A 377 9.90 17.69 18.12
CA SER A 377 10.83 16.80 17.43
C SER A 377 12.05 16.64 18.32
N ARG A 378 12.56 15.41 18.45
CA ARG A 378 13.84 15.18 19.13
C ARG A 378 14.92 16.17 18.62
N TRP A 379 14.74 16.71 17.41
CA TRP A 379 15.46 17.84 16.82
C TRP A 379 15.41 19.17 17.59
N LYS A 380 14.27 19.62 18.15
CA LYS A 380 14.22 20.83 18.99
C LYS A 380 14.90 20.63 20.36
N ARG A 381 14.98 19.39 20.86
CA ARG A 381 15.86 19.02 21.99
C ARG A 381 17.34 18.95 21.59
N TRP A 382 17.65 18.68 20.32
CA TRP A 382 19.02 18.79 19.79
C TRP A 382 19.46 20.24 19.56
N LEU A 383 18.55 21.19 19.34
CA LEU A 383 18.89 22.62 19.25
C LEU A 383 18.92 23.31 20.63
N ALA A 384 18.17 22.82 21.63
CA ALA A 384 18.34 23.24 23.03
C ALA A 384 19.46 22.47 23.78
N GLY A 385 19.88 21.31 23.26
CA GLY A 385 21.03 20.51 23.71
C GLY A 385 22.18 20.50 22.71
N GLY A 386 22.27 21.54 21.87
CA GLY A 386 23.18 21.64 20.71
C GLY A 386 24.64 21.96 21.04
N GLY A 387 25.08 21.69 22.26
CA GLY A 387 26.46 22.00 22.68
C GLY A 387 27.48 20.95 22.26
N ILE A 388 27.10 19.67 22.15
CA ILE A 388 28.07 18.58 21.97
C ILE A 388 28.00 17.96 20.57
N GLY A 389 26.81 17.71 20.02
CA GLY A 389 26.65 17.14 18.68
C GLY A 389 27.00 18.11 17.53
N GLY A 390 26.65 19.40 17.69
CA GLY A 390 27.02 20.45 16.72
C GLY A 390 28.51 20.80 16.77
N VAL A 391 29.10 20.76 17.97
CA VAL A 391 30.54 20.99 18.16
C VAL A 391 31.34 19.77 17.69
N ALA A 392 30.91 18.54 17.97
CA ALA A 392 31.57 17.34 17.46
C ALA A 392 31.46 17.22 15.93
N GLY A 393 30.28 17.47 15.36
CA GLY A 393 30.10 17.50 13.90
C GLY A 393 30.89 18.63 13.22
N GLY A 394 30.94 19.81 13.85
CA GLY A 394 31.76 20.93 13.40
C GLY A 394 33.27 20.67 13.52
N LEU A 395 33.73 20.02 14.59
CA LEU A 395 35.13 19.64 14.80
C LEU A 395 35.57 18.51 13.89
N ILE A 396 34.71 17.52 13.59
CA ILE A 396 34.98 16.48 12.60
C ILE A 396 35.05 17.09 11.20
N GLY A 397 34.11 17.98 10.86
CA GLY A 397 34.15 18.74 9.61
C GLY A 397 35.42 19.58 9.46
N LEU A 398 35.84 20.25 10.54
CA LEU A 398 37.08 21.04 10.59
C LEU A 398 38.32 20.14 10.49
N ALA A 399 38.36 19.03 11.23
CA ALA A 399 39.46 18.06 11.21
C ALA A 399 39.62 17.40 9.82
N CYS A 400 38.52 16.99 9.18
CA CYS A 400 38.55 16.47 7.81
C CYS A 400 38.97 17.52 6.78
N SER A 401 38.70 18.81 7.03
CA SER A 401 39.13 19.90 6.15
C SER A 401 40.61 20.30 6.32
N MET A 402 41.21 20.00 7.47
CA MET A 402 42.60 20.32 7.84
C MET A 402 43.61 19.18 7.60
N LEU A 403 43.16 17.93 7.44
CA LEU A 403 44.04 16.83 7.06
C LEU A 403 44.57 17.04 5.63
N PRO A 404 45.89 16.93 5.38
CA PRO A 404 46.41 16.95 4.03
C PRO A 404 45.77 15.79 3.26
N GLY A 405 45.10 16.12 2.15
CA GLY A 405 44.47 15.13 1.29
C GLY A 405 45.50 14.14 0.71
N PRO A 406 45.04 13.01 0.15
CA PRO A 406 45.92 12.03 -0.46
C PRO A 406 46.87 12.68 -1.48
N ALA A 407 48.15 12.30 -1.45
CA ALA A 407 49.13 12.85 -2.38
C ALA A 407 48.83 12.45 -3.84
N SER A 408 49.18 13.35 -4.77
CA SER A 408 49.11 13.05 -6.20
C SER A 408 50.15 12.00 -6.61
N ILE A 409 49.77 11.02 -7.43
CA ILE A 409 50.71 10.07 -8.04
C ILE A 409 51.22 10.66 -9.36
N ALA A 410 52.53 10.61 -9.57
CA ALA A 410 53.18 11.14 -10.76
C ALA A 410 52.63 10.46 -12.04
N PRO A 411 52.37 11.22 -13.12
CA PRO A 411 51.89 10.64 -14.37
C PRO A 411 52.97 9.79 -15.05
N LEU A 412 52.55 8.86 -15.91
CA LEU A 412 53.46 8.13 -16.80
C LEU A 412 54.26 9.11 -17.68
N PRO A 413 55.55 8.83 -17.96
CA PRO A 413 56.36 9.65 -18.87
C PRO A 413 55.69 9.85 -20.23
N ALA A 414 55.92 11.00 -20.88
CA ALA A 414 55.48 11.23 -22.24
C ALA A 414 56.14 10.21 -23.18
N GLY A 415 55.36 9.54 -24.03
CA GLY A 415 55.84 8.47 -24.91
C GLY A 415 55.84 7.06 -24.29
N ALA A 416 55.61 6.92 -22.98
CA ALA A 416 55.27 5.64 -22.36
C ALA A 416 53.78 5.34 -22.63
N ASN A 417 53.44 5.08 -23.89
CA ASN A 417 52.16 4.46 -24.20
C ASN A 417 52.32 2.98 -23.89
N ALA A 418 51.35 2.43 -23.20
CA ALA A 418 51.37 1.03 -22.87
C ALA A 418 51.07 0.26 -24.17
N ASP A 419 52.13 -0.27 -24.78
CA ASP A 419 52.04 -1.03 -26.03
C ASP A 419 51.16 -2.26 -25.78
N ALA A 420 50.09 -2.40 -26.56
CA ALA A 420 49.20 -3.56 -26.51
C ALA A 420 49.94 -4.90 -26.61
N SER A 421 51.12 -4.89 -27.26
CA SER A 421 52.01 -6.06 -27.37
C SER A 421 52.64 -6.49 -26.04
N ALA A 422 52.63 -5.66 -25.01
CA ALA A 422 53.22 -5.94 -23.70
C ALA A 422 52.36 -6.85 -22.81
N TRP A 423 51.09 -7.09 -23.17
CA TRP A 423 50.16 -7.92 -22.41
C TRP A 423 49.79 -9.19 -23.15
N SER A 424 49.61 -10.28 -22.41
CA SER A 424 49.16 -11.53 -23.00
C SER A 424 47.70 -11.45 -23.44
N ALA A 425 47.34 -12.18 -24.50
CA ALA A 425 45.96 -12.27 -24.96
C ALA A 425 45.00 -12.74 -23.85
N ALA A 426 45.44 -13.65 -22.97
CA ALA A 426 44.65 -14.13 -21.83
C ALA A 426 44.36 -13.02 -20.80
N MET A 427 45.34 -12.14 -20.56
CA MET A 427 45.17 -11.00 -19.65
C MET A 427 44.20 -9.97 -20.24
N LEU A 428 44.33 -9.67 -21.53
CA LEU A 428 43.42 -8.75 -22.22
C LEU A 428 42.00 -9.30 -22.29
N GLU A 429 41.82 -10.59 -22.56
CA GLU A 429 40.50 -11.22 -22.55
C GLU A 429 39.89 -11.23 -21.14
N ARG A 430 40.69 -11.51 -20.10
CA ARG A 430 40.22 -11.39 -18.71
C ARG A 430 39.81 -9.96 -18.37
N GLY A 431 40.59 -8.97 -18.80
CA GLY A 431 40.27 -7.56 -18.63
C GLY A 431 38.98 -7.16 -19.36
N ARG A 432 38.76 -7.65 -20.57
CA ARG A 432 37.51 -7.47 -21.33
C ARG A 432 36.32 -8.01 -20.56
N GLN A 433 36.40 -9.23 -20.04
CA GLN A 433 35.34 -9.86 -19.25
C GLN A 433 35.01 -9.05 -17.99
N ILE A 434 36.02 -8.49 -17.32
CA ILE A 434 35.80 -7.65 -16.14
C ILE A 434 35.18 -6.31 -16.51
N ALA A 435 35.61 -5.70 -17.62
CA ALA A 435 35.02 -4.45 -18.09
C ALA A 435 33.54 -4.61 -18.47
N ILE A 436 33.20 -5.77 -19.02
CA ILE A 436 31.81 -6.17 -19.32
C ILE A 436 31.04 -6.41 -18.02
N ALA A 437 31.57 -7.24 -17.11
CA ALA A 437 30.92 -7.50 -15.83
C ALA A 437 30.74 -6.22 -14.99
N GLY A 438 31.67 -5.27 -15.11
CA GLY A 438 31.64 -3.97 -14.44
C GLY A 438 30.83 -2.89 -15.14
N ASP A 439 30.15 -3.21 -16.24
CA ASP A 439 29.34 -2.27 -17.03
C ASP A 439 30.09 -0.98 -17.40
N CYS A 440 31.41 -1.07 -17.62
CA CYS A 440 32.25 0.10 -17.85
C CYS A 440 31.73 0.93 -19.04
N ALA A 441 31.39 0.26 -20.14
CA ALA A 441 30.88 0.92 -21.34
C ALA A 441 29.48 1.52 -21.15
N VAL A 442 28.65 0.96 -20.26
CA VAL A 442 27.31 1.49 -19.96
C VAL A 442 27.45 2.83 -19.24
N CYS A 443 28.30 2.89 -18.22
CA CYS A 443 28.50 4.10 -17.43
C CYS A 443 29.40 5.14 -18.11
N HIS A 444 30.38 4.72 -18.91
CA HIS A 444 31.41 5.61 -19.49
C HIS A 444 31.19 5.92 -20.97
N THR A 445 29.99 5.76 -21.52
CA THR A 445 29.67 6.13 -22.91
C THR A 445 28.48 7.05 -22.94
N ALA A 446 28.65 8.28 -23.47
CA ALA A 446 27.52 9.17 -23.73
C ALA A 446 26.61 8.60 -24.84
N PRO A 447 25.30 8.91 -24.86
CA PRO A 447 24.43 8.58 -26.00
C PRO A 447 25.02 9.10 -27.32
N GLY A 448 25.21 8.21 -28.30
CA GLY A 448 25.85 8.53 -29.59
C GLY A 448 27.35 8.86 -29.51
N GLY A 449 27.97 8.75 -28.33
CA GLY A 449 29.38 9.00 -28.10
C GLY A 449 30.27 7.79 -28.38
N ALA A 450 31.58 8.01 -28.37
CA ALA A 450 32.54 6.92 -28.48
C ALA A 450 32.58 6.10 -27.18
N THR A 451 32.69 4.78 -27.32
CA THR A 451 32.76 3.85 -26.19
C THR A 451 33.82 4.27 -25.17
N ASN A 452 33.46 4.30 -23.88
CA ASN A 452 34.35 4.62 -22.76
C ASN A 452 34.89 6.07 -22.73
N ALA A 453 34.46 6.95 -23.63
CA ALA A 453 34.95 8.33 -23.74
C ALA A 453 34.32 9.31 -22.71
N GLY A 454 33.48 8.81 -21.80
CA GLY A 454 32.81 9.57 -20.76
C GLY A 454 31.65 10.41 -21.27
N GLY A 455 31.12 11.26 -20.39
CA GLY A 455 30.03 12.18 -20.73
C GLY A 455 28.63 11.60 -20.60
N PHE A 456 28.47 10.42 -20.00
CA PHE A 456 27.15 9.94 -19.57
C PHE A 456 26.68 10.73 -18.35
N ALA A 457 25.42 11.21 -18.39
CA ALA A 457 24.79 11.89 -17.27
C ALA A 457 24.08 10.88 -16.37
N LEU A 458 24.65 10.66 -15.18
CA LEU A 458 24.02 9.84 -14.15
C LEU A 458 23.25 10.73 -13.18
N GLU A 459 21.93 10.63 -13.22
CA GLU A 459 21.06 11.34 -12.29
C GLU A 459 21.09 10.70 -10.91
N THR A 460 21.30 11.52 -9.88
CA THR A 460 21.26 11.08 -8.48
C THR A 460 20.35 11.99 -7.67
N PRO A 461 19.86 11.55 -6.50
CA PRO A 461 19.12 12.43 -5.59
C PRO A 461 19.89 13.69 -5.14
N PHE A 462 21.21 13.72 -5.37
CA PHE A 462 22.08 14.83 -5.01
C PHE A 462 22.40 15.76 -6.20
N GLY A 463 21.91 15.44 -7.40
CA GLY A 463 22.21 16.11 -8.67
C GLY A 463 22.89 15.19 -9.69
N THR A 464 23.13 15.71 -10.90
CA THR A 464 23.73 14.94 -12.00
C THR A 464 25.25 14.79 -11.82
N VAL A 465 25.73 13.55 -11.89
CA VAL A 465 27.15 13.20 -11.94
C VAL A 465 27.50 12.79 -13.36
N TRP A 466 28.58 13.34 -13.91
CA TRP A 466 29.03 13.03 -15.26
C TRP A 466 30.16 12.01 -15.23
N SER A 467 30.05 10.96 -16.05
CA SER A 467 31.10 9.95 -16.16
C SER A 467 32.35 10.49 -16.85
N THR A 468 33.52 10.03 -16.39
CA THR A 468 34.81 10.47 -16.93
C THR A 468 35.21 9.68 -18.17
N ASN A 469 36.10 10.21 -18.99
CA ASN A 469 36.73 9.44 -20.05
C ASN A 469 37.73 8.44 -19.43
N ILE A 470 37.58 7.15 -19.75
CA ILE A 470 38.45 6.06 -19.27
C ILE A 470 39.25 5.39 -20.40
N THR A 471 39.27 6.01 -21.58
CA THR A 471 40.15 5.59 -22.69
C THR A 471 41.61 5.93 -22.39
N PRO A 472 42.60 5.35 -23.09
CA PRO A 472 44.01 5.67 -22.88
C PRO A 472 44.44 7.02 -23.48
N ASP A 473 43.50 7.92 -23.77
CA ASP A 473 43.84 9.31 -24.07
C ASP A 473 44.57 9.95 -22.89
N ARG A 474 45.69 10.62 -23.17
CA ARG A 474 46.59 11.14 -22.13
C ARG A 474 46.11 12.45 -21.50
N GLU A 475 45.33 13.24 -22.23
CA GLU A 475 44.90 14.56 -21.79
C GLU A 475 43.57 14.51 -21.05
N THR A 476 42.62 13.77 -21.61
CA THR A 476 41.22 13.72 -21.15
C THR A 476 40.85 12.38 -20.53
N GLY A 477 41.57 11.31 -20.86
CA GLY A 477 41.35 9.96 -20.34
C GLY A 477 42.33 9.53 -19.24
N ILE A 478 42.57 8.21 -19.15
CA ILE A 478 43.47 7.59 -18.16
C ILE A 478 44.87 7.28 -18.71
N GLY A 479 45.21 7.73 -19.92
CA GLY A 479 46.47 7.39 -20.60
C GLY A 479 47.76 7.79 -19.87
N ALA A 480 47.66 8.73 -18.92
CA ALA A 480 48.77 9.17 -18.07
C ALA A 480 48.80 8.50 -16.68
N TRP A 481 47.88 7.59 -16.38
CA TRP A 481 47.74 6.97 -15.07
C TRP A 481 48.64 5.74 -14.96
N THR A 482 49.30 5.56 -13.83
CA THR A 482 49.97 4.30 -13.49
C THR A 482 48.95 3.26 -13.02
N TYR A 483 49.32 1.97 -13.02
CA TYR A 483 48.48 0.93 -12.39
C TYR A 483 48.15 1.28 -10.94
N GLU A 484 49.13 1.76 -10.16
CA GLU A 484 48.92 2.19 -8.77
C GLU A 484 47.83 3.27 -8.66
N ALA A 485 47.87 4.29 -9.53
CA ALA A 485 46.86 5.35 -9.54
C ALA A 485 45.48 4.84 -9.94
N PHE A 486 45.42 3.92 -10.92
CA PHE A 486 44.19 3.28 -11.34
C PHE A 486 43.59 2.41 -10.23
N ALA A 487 44.39 1.51 -9.64
CA ALA A 487 43.96 0.65 -8.55
C ALA A 487 43.52 1.46 -7.32
N ARG A 488 44.20 2.57 -7.01
CA ARG A 488 43.78 3.49 -5.95
C ARG A 488 42.42 4.13 -6.22
N ALA A 489 42.15 4.53 -7.45
CA ALA A 489 40.85 5.08 -7.81
C ALA A 489 39.74 4.00 -7.71
N MET A 490 39.98 2.82 -8.28
CA MET A 490 39.03 1.71 -8.31
C MET A 490 38.76 1.13 -6.92
N ARG A 491 39.74 1.12 -6.01
CA ARG A 491 39.59 0.53 -4.67
C ARG A 491 39.17 1.55 -3.63
N GLN A 492 39.75 2.74 -3.64
CA GLN A 492 39.62 3.71 -2.54
C GLN A 492 38.80 4.95 -2.90
N GLY A 493 38.39 5.08 -4.16
CA GLY A 493 37.69 6.27 -4.64
C GLY A 493 38.58 7.52 -4.60
N ILE A 494 39.89 7.39 -4.84
CA ILE A 494 40.85 8.50 -4.86
C ILE A 494 41.53 8.55 -6.22
N ALA A 495 41.28 9.60 -6.99
CA ALA A 495 41.87 9.75 -8.32
C ALA A 495 43.39 9.97 -8.26
N ARG A 496 44.06 9.90 -9.41
CA ARG A 496 45.52 10.12 -9.53
C ARG A 496 46.00 11.43 -8.90
N ASP A 497 45.25 12.51 -9.04
CA ASP A 497 45.59 13.84 -8.50
C ASP A 497 45.30 13.99 -6.98
N GLY A 498 44.75 12.97 -6.34
CA GLY A 498 44.42 12.96 -4.91
C GLY A 498 42.98 13.39 -4.60
N ARG A 499 42.18 13.79 -5.60
CA ARG A 499 40.77 14.14 -5.37
C ARG A 499 39.95 12.89 -5.04
N HIS A 500 39.05 13.00 -4.07
CA HIS A 500 38.05 11.96 -3.84
C HIS A 500 37.04 11.90 -5.00
N LEU A 501 36.60 10.70 -5.34
CA LEU A 501 35.60 10.40 -6.36
C LEU A 501 34.26 10.21 -5.65
N TYR A 502 33.17 10.71 -6.26
CA TYR A 502 31.85 10.48 -5.68
C TYR A 502 31.50 8.99 -5.74
N PRO A 503 30.85 8.42 -4.71
CA PRO A 503 30.49 6.99 -4.64
C PRO A 503 29.38 6.57 -5.63
N ALA A 504 29.00 7.46 -6.55
CA ALA A 504 28.30 7.09 -7.78
C ALA A 504 29.19 6.23 -8.71
N PHE A 505 30.51 6.40 -8.62
CA PHE A 505 31.47 5.42 -9.13
C PHE A 505 31.59 4.28 -8.09
N PRO A 506 31.25 3.02 -8.41
CA PRO A 506 31.11 1.95 -7.43
C PRO A 506 32.45 1.36 -6.96
N TYR A 507 33.39 2.22 -6.54
CA TYR A 507 34.69 1.79 -6.00
C TYR A 507 34.56 0.94 -4.73
N THR A 508 33.45 1.07 -3.99
CA THR A 508 33.12 0.20 -2.86
C THR A 508 32.97 -1.27 -3.25
N SER A 509 32.46 -1.54 -4.46
CA SER A 509 32.32 -2.88 -5.01
C SER A 509 33.62 -3.34 -5.66
N PHE A 510 34.24 -2.48 -6.48
CA PHE A 510 35.51 -2.80 -7.13
C PHE A 510 36.67 -3.04 -6.14
N ALA A 511 36.60 -2.52 -4.91
CA ALA A 511 37.51 -2.87 -3.83
C ALA A 511 37.60 -4.38 -3.56
N ARG A 512 36.52 -5.14 -3.80
CA ARG A 512 36.46 -6.59 -3.60
C ARG A 512 37.25 -7.38 -4.65
N MET A 513 37.57 -6.78 -5.79
CA MET A 513 38.29 -7.47 -6.86
C MET A 513 39.69 -7.90 -6.43
N SER A 514 40.16 -9.03 -6.96
CA SER A 514 41.55 -9.44 -6.82
C SER A 514 42.51 -8.50 -7.55
N ASP A 515 43.77 -8.44 -7.13
CA ASP A 515 44.79 -7.63 -7.80
C ASP A 515 45.02 -8.06 -9.26
N ALA A 516 45.00 -9.37 -9.53
CA ALA A 516 45.16 -9.90 -10.88
C ALA A 516 44.03 -9.46 -11.83
N ASP A 517 42.78 -9.46 -11.35
CA ASP A 517 41.64 -8.98 -12.11
C ASP A 517 41.71 -7.45 -12.31
N MET A 518 42.10 -6.69 -11.29
CA MET A 518 42.27 -5.24 -11.39
C MET A 518 43.35 -4.85 -12.42
N MET A 519 44.48 -5.56 -12.42
CA MET A 519 45.56 -5.36 -13.39
C MET A 519 45.16 -5.77 -14.81
N SER A 520 44.38 -6.85 -14.95
CA SER A 520 43.82 -7.26 -16.25
C SER A 520 42.85 -6.20 -16.81
N LEU A 521 41.98 -5.64 -15.98
CA LEU A 521 41.09 -4.54 -16.37
C LEU A 521 41.88 -3.31 -16.81
N TYR A 522 42.90 -2.91 -16.05
CA TYR A 522 43.79 -1.81 -16.42
C TYR A 522 44.45 -2.04 -17.78
N ALA A 523 45.04 -3.22 -17.99
CA ALA A 523 45.68 -3.56 -19.26
C ALA A 523 44.71 -3.49 -20.45
N TRP A 524 43.49 -4.04 -20.29
CA TRP A 524 42.49 -3.99 -21.35
C TRP A 524 42.04 -2.56 -21.64
N LEU A 525 41.76 -1.73 -20.63
CA LEU A 525 41.41 -0.31 -20.85
C LEU A 525 42.54 0.44 -21.55
N MET A 526 43.79 0.20 -21.15
CA MET A 526 44.96 0.84 -21.75
C MET A 526 45.27 0.37 -23.18
N SER A 527 44.72 -0.77 -23.61
CA SER A 527 44.84 -1.26 -24.99
C SER A 527 43.73 -0.79 -25.92
N GLN A 528 42.72 -0.06 -25.41
CA GLN A 528 41.60 0.43 -26.24
C GLN A 528 42.01 1.61 -27.12
N PRO A 529 41.22 1.96 -28.16
CA PRO A 529 41.43 3.20 -28.90
C PRO A 529 41.39 4.43 -27.98
N ALA A 530 42.40 5.29 -28.10
CA ALA A 530 42.43 6.56 -27.38
C ALA A 530 41.42 7.54 -28.01
N VAL A 531 40.52 8.09 -27.19
CA VAL A 531 39.55 9.09 -27.64
C VAL A 531 39.74 10.36 -26.83
N LYS A 532 40.11 11.45 -27.51
CA LYS A 532 40.24 12.76 -26.87
C LYS A 532 38.87 13.42 -26.74
N GLN A 533 38.29 13.33 -25.55
CA GLN A 533 36.98 13.88 -25.23
C GLN A 533 36.95 14.33 -23.77
N ALA A 534 36.75 15.63 -23.57
CA ALA A 534 36.56 16.19 -22.23
C ALA A 534 35.11 16.00 -21.79
N ALA A 535 34.89 15.24 -20.73
CA ALA A 535 33.57 15.08 -20.13
C ALA A 535 33.13 16.37 -19.40
N PRO A 536 31.83 16.68 -19.36
CA PRO A 536 31.32 17.79 -18.57
C PRO A 536 31.70 17.68 -17.09
N GLU A 537 31.91 18.83 -16.44
CA GLU A 537 32.24 18.85 -15.01
C GLU A 537 30.98 18.63 -14.16
N THR A 538 31.08 17.75 -13.17
CA THR A 538 30.02 17.52 -12.17
C THR A 538 29.89 18.72 -11.22
N LYS A 539 28.74 19.40 -11.26
CA LYS A 539 28.42 20.59 -10.45
C LYS A 539 27.26 20.30 -9.49
N LEU A 540 27.56 19.63 -8.37
CA LEU A 540 26.56 19.38 -7.32
C LEU A 540 26.29 20.66 -6.49
N PRO A 541 25.13 20.80 -5.84
CA PRO A 541 24.87 21.90 -4.91
C PRO A 541 25.68 21.76 -3.61
N PHE A 542 25.88 22.86 -2.89
CA PHE A 542 26.49 22.83 -1.55
C PHE A 542 25.57 22.07 -0.56
N PRO A 543 26.10 21.24 0.34
CA PRO A 543 27.53 20.95 0.58
C PRO A 543 28.12 19.82 -0.29
N MET A 544 27.33 19.17 -1.14
CA MET A 544 27.72 18.01 -1.94
C MET A 544 28.82 18.33 -2.98
N ASN A 545 29.04 19.60 -3.33
CA ASN A 545 30.19 20.03 -4.14
C ASN A 545 31.55 19.90 -3.45
N GLN A 546 31.60 19.73 -2.13
CA GLN A 546 32.85 19.65 -1.38
C GLN A 546 33.38 18.22 -1.39
N ARG A 547 34.24 17.89 -2.37
CA ARG A 547 34.84 16.55 -2.52
C ARG A 547 35.53 16.02 -1.26
N ARG A 548 36.06 16.88 -0.39
CA ARG A 548 36.70 16.46 0.88
C ARG A 548 35.73 15.81 1.86
N LEU A 549 34.44 16.11 1.78
CA LEU A 549 33.42 15.46 2.63
C LEU A 549 33.28 13.96 2.31
N VAL A 550 33.65 13.54 1.10
CA VAL A 550 33.68 12.13 0.71
C VAL A 550 34.73 11.35 1.52
N ALA A 551 35.79 11.99 2.02
CA ALA A 551 36.74 11.32 2.91
C ALA A 551 36.06 10.84 4.21
N GLY A 552 35.21 11.69 4.79
CA GLY A 552 34.40 11.33 5.96
C GLY A 552 33.35 10.26 5.64
N TRP A 553 32.78 10.32 4.43
CA TRP A 553 31.88 9.27 3.94
C TRP A 553 32.59 7.92 3.80
N ASN A 554 33.79 7.90 3.21
CA ASN A 554 34.60 6.68 3.07
C ASN A 554 34.95 6.10 4.44
N TRP A 555 35.34 6.93 5.39
CA TRP A 555 35.63 6.47 6.76
C TRP A 555 34.42 5.80 7.43
N LEU A 556 33.19 6.23 7.11
CA LEU A 556 31.96 5.66 7.67
C LEU A 556 31.46 4.41 6.93
N PHE A 557 31.59 4.36 5.61
CA PHE A 557 30.82 3.43 4.76
C PHE A 557 31.66 2.61 3.78
N HIS A 558 32.95 2.87 3.67
CA HIS A 558 33.82 2.18 2.73
C HIS A 558 34.76 1.21 3.44
N ASP A 559 34.84 0.00 2.88
CA ASP A 559 35.80 -1.03 3.25
C ASP A 559 36.57 -1.41 1.98
N ASP A 560 37.88 -1.22 2.00
CA ASP A 560 38.77 -1.41 0.85
C ASP A 560 39.35 -2.83 0.78
N ALA A 561 38.90 -3.75 1.64
CA ALA A 561 39.39 -5.12 1.66
C ALA A 561 38.97 -5.90 0.40
N GLN A 562 39.90 -6.71 -0.12
CA GLN A 562 39.62 -7.67 -1.19
C GLN A 562 38.70 -8.79 -0.68
N TYR A 563 37.94 -9.38 -1.59
CA TYR A 563 37.11 -10.53 -1.27
C TYR A 563 37.97 -11.73 -0.84
N ALA A 564 37.66 -12.29 0.32
CA ALA A 564 38.23 -13.54 0.81
C ALA A 564 37.19 -14.66 0.68
N PRO A 565 37.49 -15.76 -0.03
CA PRO A 565 36.59 -16.90 -0.14
C PRO A 565 36.25 -17.50 1.23
N ASP A 566 34.98 -17.85 1.44
CA ASP A 566 34.52 -18.56 2.63
C ASP A 566 34.85 -20.06 2.49
N PRO A 567 35.69 -20.64 3.37
CA PRO A 567 36.07 -22.05 3.29
C PRO A 567 34.91 -23.02 3.56
N GLN A 568 33.80 -22.55 4.14
CA GLN A 568 32.61 -23.37 4.38
C GLN A 568 31.66 -23.41 3.16
N ARG A 569 31.96 -22.63 2.11
CA ARG A 569 31.13 -22.51 0.91
C ARG A 569 31.81 -23.15 -0.30
N SER A 570 30.99 -23.56 -1.27
CA SER A 570 31.49 -24.15 -2.51
C SER A 570 32.28 -23.12 -3.34
N ALA A 571 33.16 -23.60 -4.23
CA ALA A 571 33.88 -22.73 -5.15
C ALA A 571 32.93 -21.92 -6.05
N LEU A 572 31.81 -22.53 -6.48
CA LEU A 572 30.79 -21.88 -7.30
C LEU A 572 30.12 -20.73 -6.52
N TRP A 573 29.77 -20.96 -5.25
CA TRP A 573 29.18 -19.92 -4.39
C TRP A 573 30.14 -18.75 -4.16
N ASN A 574 31.41 -19.04 -3.84
CA ASN A 574 32.43 -18.02 -3.64
C ASN A 574 32.70 -17.22 -4.93
N ARG A 575 32.73 -17.89 -6.09
CA ARG A 575 32.84 -17.22 -7.40
C ARG A 575 31.65 -16.31 -7.67
N GLY A 576 30.44 -16.75 -7.36
CA GLY A 576 29.22 -15.96 -7.51
C GLY A 576 29.21 -14.73 -6.63
N LYS A 577 29.52 -14.89 -5.34
CA LYS A 577 29.63 -13.77 -4.40
C LYS A 577 30.69 -12.76 -4.81
N TYR A 578 31.86 -13.24 -5.25
CA TYR A 578 32.94 -12.39 -5.77
C TYR A 578 32.47 -11.53 -6.95
N LEU A 579 31.72 -12.10 -7.89
CA LEU A 579 31.20 -11.37 -9.04
C LEU A 579 30.08 -10.40 -8.65
N VAL A 580 29.14 -10.83 -7.81
CA VAL A 580 27.99 -10.01 -7.38
C VAL A 580 28.41 -8.81 -6.52
N ASP A 581 29.33 -9.00 -5.57
CA ASP A 581 29.83 -7.92 -4.71
C ASP A 581 30.97 -7.11 -5.32
N GLY A 582 31.67 -7.70 -6.30
CA GLY A 582 32.83 -7.13 -6.95
C GLY A 582 32.47 -6.42 -8.24
N ALA A 583 32.93 -6.98 -9.36
CA ALA A 583 32.78 -6.36 -10.67
C ALA A 583 31.30 -6.15 -11.05
N GLY A 584 30.42 -7.12 -10.81
CA GLY A 584 28.99 -7.04 -11.15
C GLY A 584 28.19 -6.05 -10.30
N HIS A 585 28.75 -5.56 -9.19
CA HIS A 585 28.21 -4.51 -8.31
C HIS A 585 26.68 -4.56 -8.10
N CYS A 586 26.05 -5.73 -8.04
CA CYS A 586 24.58 -5.83 -8.13
C CYS A 586 23.88 -5.09 -6.98
N GLY A 587 24.56 -4.99 -5.83
CA GLY A 587 24.12 -4.18 -4.68
C GLY A 587 23.99 -2.69 -4.97
N ALA A 588 24.69 -2.16 -5.96
CA ALA A 588 24.64 -0.75 -6.33
C ALA A 588 23.22 -0.29 -6.71
N CYS A 589 22.46 -1.19 -7.36
CA CYS A 589 21.08 -0.97 -7.79
C CYS A 589 20.07 -1.73 -6.92
N HIS A 590 20.40 -2.95 -6.48
CA HIS A 590 19.49 -3.85 -5.77
C HIS A 590 19.58 -3.80 -4.24
N THR A 591 20.29 -2.84 -3.65
CA THR A 591 20.31 -2.61 -2.19
C THR A 591 19.78 -1.20 -1.86
N PRO A 592 18.90 -1.03 -0.86
CA PRO A 592 18.38 0.28 -0.54
C PRO A 592 19.47 1.13 0.11
N ARG A 593 19.50 2.42 -0.23
CA ARG A 593 20.49 3.37 0.28
C ARG A 593 19.97 4.12 1.52
N ASN A 594 20.87 4.58 2.37
CA ASN A 594 20.58 5.50 3.48
C ASN A 594 20.52 6.96 2.99
N ALA A 595 20.18 7.89 3.87
CA ALA A 595 20.05 9.31 3.51
C ALA A 595 21.35 9.98 3.01
N LEU A 596 22.52 9.37 3.28
CA LEU A 596 23.83 9.81 2.80
C LEU A 596 24.26 9.06 1.52
N GLY A 597 23.36 8.29 0.89
CA GLY A 597 23.62 7.57 -0.35
C GLY A 597 24.42 6.28 -0.20
N ALA A 598 24.73 5.81 1.02
CA ALA A 598 25.44 4.54 1.22
C ALA A 598 24.46 3.35 1.25
N GLU A 599 24.90 2.21 0.71
CA GLU A 599 24.15 0.95 0.74
C GLU A 599 23.92 0.49 2.19
N LYS A 600 22.71 0.02 2.48
CA LYS A 600 22.38 -0.57 3.78
C LYS A 600 22.86 -2.03 3.81
N GLY A 601 23.65 -2.39 4.81
CA GLY A 601 24.09 -3.77 5.04
C GLY A 601 23.05 -4.65 5.75
N GLY A 602 23.48 -5.84 6.15
CA GLY A 602 22.65 -6.80 6.89
C GLY A 602 21.45 -7.27 6.07
N PHE A 603 20.27 -7.30 6.68
CA PHE A 603 19.01 -7.73 6.05
C PHE A 603 18.55 -6.84 4.87
N ALA A 604 19.18 -5.68 4.65
CA ALA A 604 18.87 -4.84 3.50
C ALA A 604 19.67 -5.22 2.24
N TYR A 605 20.74 -5.99 2.39
CA TYR A 605 21.60 -6.39 1.27
C TYR A 605 20.78 -7.14 0.21
N LEU A 606 20.80 -6.63 -1.03
CA LEU A 606 20.07 -7.16 -2.19
C LEU A 606 18.54 -7.24 -2.01
N ALA A 607 17.97 -6.49 -1.06
CA ALA A 607 16.54 -6.48 -0.76
C ALA A 607 15.70 -5.55 -1.68
N GLY A 608 16.28 -5.09 -2.79
CA GLY A 608 15.69 -4.17 -3.75
C GLY A 608 16.31 -2.78 -3.67
N GLY A 609 15.95 -1.90 -4.61
CA GLY A 609 16.51 -0.56 -4.65
C GLY A 609 15.97 0.27 -5.80
N SER A 610 16.79 1.19 -6.30
CA SER A 610 16.41 2.05 -7.42
C SER A 610 17.65 2.49 -8.20
N ALA A 611 17.53 2.57 -9.52
CA ALA A 611 18.57 3.04 -10.42
C ALA A 611 17.94 3.81 -11.59
N GLU A 612 18.45 5.00 -11.90
CA GLU A 612 18.04 5.78 -13.09
C GLU A 612 16.52 6.00 -13.22
N GLY A 613 15.82 6.21 -12.09
CA GLY A 613 14.36 6.35 -12.05
C GLY A 613 13.57 5.03 -12.00
N TRP A 614 14.23 3.90 -12.24
CA TRP A 614 13.63 2.57 -12.16
C TRP A 614 13.68 2.02 -10.74
N ALA A 615 12.65 1.28 -10.36
CA ALA A 615 12.64 0.46 -9.16
C ALA A 615 13.33 -0.89 -9.45
N ALA A 616 14.44 -1.15 -8.75
CA ALA A 616 15.14 -2.43 -8.84
C ALA A 616 14.47 -3.46 -7.90
N PRO A 617 14.05 -4.63 -8.40
CA PRO A 617 13.39 -5.65 -7.58
C PRO A 617 14.34 -6.25 -6.55
N SER A 618 13.80 -6.89 -5.51
CA SER A 618 14.62 -7.66 -4.57
C SER A 618 15.21 -8.89 -5.25
N LEU A 619 16.50 -9.17 -5.02
CA LEU A 619 17.14 -10.41 -5.45
C LEU A 619 17.07 -11.50 -4.36
N VAL A 620 16.56 -11.17 -3.18
CA VAL A 620 16.37 -12.10 -2.06
C VAL A 620 14.89 -12.23 -1.70
N ALA A 621 14.42 -13.46 -1.54
CA ALA A 621 13.02 -13.74 -1.19
C ALA A 621 12.70 -13.42 0.28
N ALA A 622 13.70 -13.51 1.18
CA ALA A 622 13.51 -13.47 2.64
C ALA A 622 13.20 -12.08 3.23
N HIS A 623 13.32 -10.99 2.46
CA HIS A 623 13.09 -9.61 2.95
C HIS A 623 11.89 -8.92 2.32
N ALA A 624 11.02 -9.70 1.68
CA ALA A 624 9.71 -9.33 1.19
C ALA A 624 8.69 -9.02 2.31
N GLY A 625 9.08 -8.37 3.42
CA GLY A 625 8.18 -8.22 4.57
C GLY A 625 8.43 -7.06 5.52
N THR A 626 9.56 -6.34 5.44
CA THR A 626 9.83 -5.24 6.38
C THR A 626 10.44 -4.02 5.67
N ASN A 627 9.57 -3.05 5.37
CA ASN A 627 9.86 -1.66 4.95
C ASN A 627 9.96 -1.32 3.45
N SER A 628 9.69 -2.25 2.53
CA SER A 628 9.14 -1.89 1.23
C SER A 628 7.62 -2.00 1.31
N LYS A 629 6.88 -1.06 0.71
CA LYS A 629 5.48 -1.28 0.28
C LYS A 629 5.38 -2.38 -0.81
N ALA A 630 6.28 -3.36 -0.81
CA ALA A 630 6.36 -4.50 -1.70
C ALA A 630 6.79 -5.71 -0.86
N GLY A 631 5.80 -6.56 -0.54
CA GLY A 631 5.91 -7.72 0.34
C GLY A 631 6.00 -9.07 -0.41
N LYS A 632 6.54 -9.04 -1.62
CA LYS A 632 7.00 -10.19 -2.44
C LYS A 632 8.34 -9.73 -3.04
N SER A 633 9.16 -10.59 -3.63
CA SER A 633 10.33 -10.16 -4.43
C SER A 633 9.98 -9.26 -5.65
N GLY A 634 8.77 -8.68 -5.68
CA GLY A 634 8.10 -8.08 -6.83
C GLY A 634 7.61 -9.14 -7.83
N ALA A 635 8.28 -10.29 -7.88
CA ALA A 635 8.02 -11.32 -8.86
C ALA A 635 6.69 -12.03 -8.60
N PRO A 636 5.86 -12.25 -9.64
CA PRO A 636 4.57 -12.91 -9.48
C PRO A 636 4.68 -14.42 -9.22
N VAL A 637 5.83 -14.99 -9.58
CA VAL A 637 6.23 -16.39 -9.38
C VAL A 637 7.62 -16.41 -8.72
N PRO A 638 7.95 -17.37 -7.85
CA PRO A 638 9.30 -17.47 -7.29
C PRO A 638 10.35 -17.81 -8.35
N TRP A 639 11.55 -17.24 -8.22
CA TRP A 639 12.68 -17.54 -9.11
C TRP A 639 13.32 -18.87 -8.78
N THR A 640 13.62 -19.66 -9.82
CA THR A 640 14.53 -20.81 -9.71
C THR A 640 15.94 -20.39 -10.14
N GLU A 641 16.96 -21.15 -9.73
CA GLU A 641 18.34 -20.89 -10.18
C GLU A 641 18.46 -20.94 -11.71
N ASP A 642 17.82 -21.91 -12.36
CA ASP A 642 17.86 -22.07 -13.81
C ASP A 642 17.12 -20.96 -14.55
N ALA A 643 15.97 -20.51 -14.05
CA ALA A 643 15.26 -19.37 -14.63
C ALA A 643 16.09 -18.08 -14.50
N LEU A 644 16.74 -17.88 -13.35
CA LEU A 644 17.62 -16.73 -13.14
C LEU A 644 18.83 -16.78 -14.06
N PHE A 645 19.48 -17.93 -14.19
CA PHE A 645 20.58 -18.13 -15.12
C PHE A 645 20.16 -17.85 -16.57
N ALA A 646 19.02 -18.40 -17.01
CA ALA A 646 18.50 -18.20 -18.36
C ALA A 646 18.21 -16.71 -18.63
N TYR A 647 17.59 -16.02 -17.66
CA TYR A 647 17.34 -14.58 -17.73
C TYR A 647 18.65 -13.80 -17.87
N LEU A 648 19.66 -14.07 -17.03
CA LEU A 648 20.94 -13.37 -17.08
C LEU A 648 21.78 -13.70 -18.33
N ARG A 649 21.52 -14.81 -19.03
CA ARG A 649 22.20 -15.15 -20.30
C ARG A 649 21.50 -14.69 -21.56
N THR A 650 20.18 -14.55 -21.51
CA THR A 650 19.37 -14.33 -22.73
C THR A 650 18.56 -13.05 -22.68
N GLY A 651 18.37 -12.47 -21.50
CA GLY A 651 17.44 -11.36 -21.26
C GLY A 651 15.99 -11.79 -21.14
N PHE A 652 15.69 -13.08 -21.04
CA PHE A 652 14.32 -13.57 -20.93
C PHE A 652 14.19 -14.80 -20.02
N SER A 653 13.09 -14.83 -19.25
CA SER A 653 12.55 -16.04 -18.63
C SER A 653 11.05 -16.12 -18.93
N PRO A 654 10.51 -17.29 -19.30
CA PRO A 654 9.07 -17.48 -19.49
C PRO A 654 8.22 -17.07 -18.28
N GLU A 655 8.76 -17.25 -17.07
CA GLU A 655 8.07 -17.02 -15.80
C GLU A 655 8.19 -15.58 -15.29
N HIS A 656 9.08 -14.77 -15.85
CA HIS A 656 9.43 -13.45 -15.29
C HIS A 656 9.50 -12.32 -16.31
N GLY A 657 9.52 -12.64 -17.61
CA GLY A 657 9.53 -11.68 -18.70
C GLY A 657 10.92 -11.30 -19.20
N VAL A 658 11.03 -10.10 -19.76
CA VAL A 658 12.21 -9.61 -20.51
C VAL A 658 12.96 -8.54 -19.72
N ALA A 659 14.29 -8.52 -19.83
CA ALA A 659 15.13 -7.44 -19.30
C ALA A 659 14.87 -6.13 -20.05
N ALA A 660 14.60 -5.06 -19.30
CA ALA A 660 14.30 -3.73 -19.82
C ALA A 660 14.99 -2.65 -18.98
N GLY A 661 15.03 -1.42 -19.51
CA GLY A 661 15.63 -0.29 -18.81
C GLY A 661 17.11 -0.53 -18.48
N PRO A 662 17.59 -0.12 -17.29
CA PRO A 662 18.98 -0.28 -16.88
C PRO A 662 19.47 -1.73 -16.86
N MET A 663 18.58 -2.72 -16.72
CA MET A 663 18.98 -4.13 -16.73
C MET A 663 19.22 -4.71 -18.13
N ALA A 664 18.69 -4.09 -19.19
CA ALA A 664 18.91 -4.58 -20.55
C ALA A 664 20.40 -4.60 -20.96
N PRO A 665 21.16 -3.49 -20.82
CA PRO A 665 22.58 -3.50 -21.15
C PRO A 665 23.42 -4.37 -20.20
N VAL A 666 23.03 -4.47 -18.91
CA VAL A 666 23.68 -5.37 -17.94
C VAL A 666 23.57 -6.82 -18.42
N VAL A 667 22.36 -7.25 -18.80
CA VAL A 667 22.15 -8.62 -19.28
C VAL A 667 22.81 -8.86 -20.63
N ALA A 668 22.84 -7.86 -21.53
CA ALA A 668 23.61 -7.94 -22.77
C ALA A 668 25.10 -8.21 -22.49
N GLY A 669 25.68 -7.49 -21.52
CA GLY A 669 27.06 -7.72 -21.08
C GLY A 669 27.26 -9.11 -20.47
N LEU A 670 26.39 -9.52 -19.54
CA LEU A 670 26.46 -10.86 -18.93
C LEU A 670 26.32 -11.99 -19.98
N ALA A 671 25.58 -11.76 -21.07
CA ALA A 671 25.45 -12.71 -22.16
C ALA A 671 26.78 -12.96 -22.92
N ASP A 672 27.75 -12.05 -22.82
CA ASP A 672 29.09 -12.18 -23.42
C ASP A 672 30.13 -12.80 -22.47
N LEU A 673 29.75 -13.02 -21.20
CA LEU A 673 30.63 -13.64 -20.21
C LEU A 673 30.64 -15.17 -20.30
N PRO A 674 31.69 -15.85 -19.80
CA PRO A 674 31.70 -17.29 -19.69
C PRO A 674 30.46 -17.81 -18.94
N GLU A 675 29.86 -18.88 -19.45
CA GLU A 675 28.65 -19.48 -18.86
C GLU A 675 28.83 -19.80 -17.38
N SER A 676 30.02 -20.26 -17.00
CA SER A 676 30.38 -20.58 -15.62
C SER A 676 30.27 -19.38 -14.67
N ASP A 677 30.54 -18.17 -15.14
CA ASP A 677 30.49 -16.96 -14.31
C ASP A 677 29.05 -16.52 -14.07
N VAL A 678 28.20 -16.57 -15.10
CA VAL A 678 26.78 -16.26 -14.95
C VAL A 678 26.06 -17.34 -14.15
N ARG A 679 26.45 -18.61 -14.30
CA ARG A 679 25.99 -19.70 -13.43
C ARG A 679 26.38 -19.45 -11.98
N ALA A 680 27.61 -19.00 -11.72
CA ALA A 680 28.05 -18.66 -10.38
C ALA A 680 27.22 -17.52 -9.76
N ILE A 681 26.96 -16.45 -10.54
CA ILE A 681 26.09 -15.33 -10.13
C ILE A 681 24.69 -15.84 -9.77
N ALA A 682 24.06 -16.60 -10.67
CA ALA A 682 22.73 -17.16 -10.44
C ALA A 682 22.68 -18.06 -9.20
N HIS A 683 23.67 -18.95 -9.05
CA HIS A 683 23.79 -19.84 -7.89
C HIS A 683 23.93 -19.08 -6.57
N TYR A 684 24.77 -18.04 -6.53
CA TYR A 684 24.92 -17.22 -5.33
C TYR A 684 23.61 -16.51 -4.97
N ILE A 685 22.98 -15.83 -5.92
CA ILE A 685 21.71 -15.11 -5.70
C ILE A 685 20.60 -16.07 -5.26
N ALA A 686 20.44 -17.20 -5.95
CA ALA A 686 19.43 -18.21 -5.60
C ALA A 686 19.64 -18.74 -4.17
N SER A 687 20.89 -18.90 -3.73
CA SER A 687 21.21 -19.38 -2.37
C SER A 687 20.79 -18.43 -1.24
N LEU A 688 20.47 -17.17 -1.56
CA LEU A 688 19.98 -16.17 -0.58
C LEU A 688 18.48 -16.32 -0.29
N SER A 689 17.80 -17.22 -0.99
CA SER A 689 16.37 -17.49 -0.87
C SER A 689 16.13 -18.97 -0.54
N PRO A 690 14.97 -19.33 0.03
CA PRO A 690 14.58 -20.73 0.15
C PRO A 690 14.59 -21.40 -1.24
N PRO A 691 15.08 -22.64 -1.37
CA PRO A 691 15.06 -23.37 -2.63
C PRO A 691 13.63 -23.47 -3.19
N VAL A 692 13.51 -23.28 -4.51
CA VAL A 692 12.24 -23.36 -5.24
C VAL A 692 12.33 -24.50 -6.25
N GLU A 693 11.39 -25.44 -6.16
CA GLU A 693 11.25 -26.53 -7.13
C GLU A 693 10.71 -26.00 -8.47
N ALA A 694 11.34 -26.41 -9.58
CA ALA A 694 10.97 -25.93 -10.92
C ALA A 694 9.51 -26.25 -11.29
N ALA A 695 9.01 -27.43 -10.90
CA ALA A 695 7.62 -27.82 -11.14
C ALA A 695 6.63 -26.91 -10.40
N ALA A 696 6.95 -26.49 -9.18
CA ALA A 696 6.11 -25.59 -8.40
C ALA A 696 6.08 -24.17 -9.00
N ALA A 697 7.23 -23.66 -9.45
CA ALA A 697 7.31 -22.38 -10.16
C ALA A 697 6.51 -22.41 -11.47
N ALA A 698 6.65 -23.47 -12.27
CA ALA A 698 5.92 -23.63 -13.53
C ALA A 698 4.40 -23.73 -13.30
N GLN A 699 3.96 -24.45 -12.27
CA GLN A 699 2.54 -24.55 -11.93
C GLN A 699 1.95 -23.20 -11.49
N ALA A 700 2.68 -22.43 -10.67
CA ALA A 700 2.29 -21.08 -10.28
C ALA A 700 2.21 -20.14 -11.49
N ALA A 701 3.16 -20.24 -12.42
CA ALA A 701 3.16 -19.47 -13.66
C ALA A 701 1.94 -19.82 -14.54
N ALA A 702 1.63 -21.11 -14.72
CA ALA A 702 0.48 -21.56 -15.49
C ALA A 702 -0.86 -21.10 -14.88
N ALA A 703 -1.01 -21.19 -13.55
CA ALA A 703 -2.20 -20.70 -12.85
C ALA A 703 -2.41 -19.19 -13.10
N ARG A 704 -1.34 -18.41 -13.03
CA ARG A 704 -1.39 -16.96 -13.20
C ARG A 704 -1.61 -16.52 -14.66
N ALA A 705 -1.04 -17.27 -15.61
CA ALA A 705 -1.27 -17.07 -17.04
C ALA A 705 -2.75 -17.31 -17.45
N SER A 706 -3.45 -18.18 -16.73
CA SER A 706 -4.84 -18.58 -17.03
C SER A 706 -5.90 -17.60 -16.48
N GLY A 707 -5.51 -16.69 -15.58
CA GLY A 707 -6.44 -15.86 -14.77
C GLY A 707 -6.83 -14.49 -15.35
N ALA A 708 -7.01 -14.36 -16.67
CA ALA A 708 -7.44 -13.08 -17.28
C ALA A 708 -8.98 -12.98 -17.35
N ASN A 709 -9.59 -12.14 -16.52
CA ASN A 709 -11.05 -11.97 -16.49
C ASN A 709 -11.51 -10.86 -17.45
N ALA A 710 -11.76 -11.21 -18.71
CA ALA A 710 -12.13 -10.27 -19.76
C ALA A 710 -13.44 -9.50 -19.48
N ASP A 711 -14.41 -10.13 -18.81
CA ASP A 711 -15.74 -9.56 -18.56
C ASP A 711 -15.75 -8.52 -17.41
N ALA A 712 -14.78 -8.60 -16.48
CA ALA A 712 -14.63 -7.63 -15.40
C ALA A 712 -14.13 -6.24 -15.89
N LEU A 713 -13.33 -6.22 -16.95
CA LEU A 713 -12.69 -5.00 -17.47
C LEU A 713 -13.68 -4.06 -18.16
N THR A 714 -14.70 -4.63 -18.83
CA THR A 714 -15.78 -3.88 -19.47
C THR A 714 -16.70 -3.21 -18.44
N THR A 715 -16.84 -3.80 -17.25
CA THR A 715 -17.76 -3.34 -16.18
C THR A 715 -17.13 -2.28 -15.28
N LEU A 716 -15.80 -2.23 -15.18
CA LEU A 716 -15.04 -1.33 -14.29
C LEU A 716 -14.59 -0.01 -14.95
N GLY A 717 -15.10 0.33 -16.14
CA GLY A 717 -14.78 1.59 -16.80
C GLY A 717 -13.42 1.63 -17.52
N PHE A 718 -12.80 0.48 -17.78
CA PHE A 718 -11.49 0.41 -18.46
C PHE A 718 -11.60 0.38 -20.00
N GLN A 719 -12.74 0.75 -20.59
CA GLN A 719 -12.97 0.55 -22.02
C GLN A 719 -12.01 1.39 -22.90
N ASN A 720 -11.57 2.56 -22.41
CA ASN A 720 -10.57 3.36 -23.11
C ASN A 720 -9.20 2.65 -23.11
N GLY A 721 -8.70 2.27 -21.93
CA GLY A 721 -7.44 1.54 -21.79
C GLY A 721 -7.46 0.20 -22.54
N GLN A 722 -8.61 -0.48 -22.56
CA GLN A 722 -8.83 -1.68 -23.36
C GLN A 722 -8.69 -1.42 -24.86
N ARG A 723 -9.41 -0.43 -25.41
CA ARG A 723 -9.32 -0.10 -26.85
C ARG A 723 -7.90 0.30 -27.24
N MET A 724 -7.21 1.05 -26.38
CA MET A 724 -5.80 1.39 -26.58
C MET A 724 -4.91 0.15 -26.59
N PHE A 725 -5.09 -0.76 -25.63
CA PHE A 725 -4.33 -2.00 -25.57
C PHE A 725 -4.60 -2.89 -26.79
N GLU A 726 -5.86 -3.02 -27.22
CA GLU A 726 -6.24 -3.80 -28.40
C GLU A 726 -5.63 -3.23 -29.69
N ALA A 727 -5.61 -1.90 -29.82
CA ALA A 727 -5.05 -1.23 -30.99
C ALA A 727 -3.51 -1.25 -31.04
N ALA A 728 -2.86 -1.06 -29.89
CA ALA A 728 -1.41 -0.81 -29.82
C ALA A 728 -0.57 -2.00 -29.33
N CYS A 729 -1.14 -2.85 -28.46
CA CYS A 729 -0.37 -3.85 -27.70
C CYS A 729 -0.75 -5.29 -28.03
N ALA A 730 -2.02 -5.57 -28.34
CA ALA A 730 -2.56 -6.93 -28.40
C ALA A 730 -1.92 -7.81 -29.50
N VAL A 731 -1.44 -7.23 -30.60
CA VAL A 731 -0.75 -7.99 -31.67
C VAL A 731 0.47 -8.75 -31.12
N CYS A 732 1.14 -8.18 -30.13
CA CYS A 732 2.28 -8.80 -29.46
C CYS A 732 1.87 -9.44 -28.11
N HIS A 733 1.04 -8.77 -27.30
CA HIS A 733 0.76 -9.17 -25.92
C HIS A 733 -0.59 -9.88 -25.71
N ALA A 734 -1.21 -10.43 -26.78
CA ALA A 734 -2.40 -11.26 -26.66
C ALA A 734 -2.18 -12.46 -25.71
N ALA A 735 -3.27 -12.99 -25.15
CA ALA A 735 -3.24 -14.10 -24.20
C ALA A 735 -2.58 -15.39 -24.76
N SER A 736 -2.53 -15.55 -26.09
CA SER A 736 -1.81 -16.63 -26.77
C SER A 736 -0.31 -16.38 -26.94
N GLY A 737 0.22 -15.24 -26.47
CA GLY A 737 1.59 -14.79 -26.73
C GLY A 737 1.77 -14.09 -28.09
N GLY A 738 0.72 -13.57 -28.74
CA GLY A 738 0.82 -12.79 -29.98
C GLY A 738 1.35 -13.55 -31.22
N VAL A 739 1.64 -12.83 -32.31
CA VAL A 739 2.25 -13.42 -33.52
C VAL A 739 3.77 -13.60 -33.34
N GLY A 740 4.27 -14.83 -33.50
CA GLY A 740 5.64 -15.24 -33.16
C GLY A 740 6.77 -14.70 -34.06
N HIS A 741 6.51 -13.72 -34.92
CA HIS A 741 7.49 -13.21 -35.89
C HIS A 741 8.37 -12.05 -35.38
N PHE A 742 8.09 -11.44 -34.21
CA PHE A 742 8.91 -10.32 -33.71
C PHE A 742 9.58 -10.57 -32.35
N GLY A 743 10.10 -11.78 -32.11
CA GLY A 743 10.85 -12.13 -30.89
C GLY A 743 10.01 -12.75 -29.79
N VAL A 744 10.53 -12.73 -28.55
CA VAL A 744 9.85 -13.35 -27.40
C VAL A 744 8.61 -12.56 -26.98
N ARG A 745 7.64 -13.25 -26.39
CA ARG A 745 6.34 -12.69 -26.02
C ARG A 745 6.02 -13.01 -24.57
N PRO A 746 6.51 -12.17 -23.64
CA PRO A 746 6.30 -12.42 -22.23
C PRO A 746 4.81 -12.31 -21.92
N LEU A 747 4.31 -13.26 -21.14
CA LEU A 747 2.96 -13.19 -20.59
C LEU A 747 2.91 -12.04 -19.58
N MET A 748 2.04 -11.06 -19.82
CA MET A 748 1.99 -9.85 -19.00
C MET A 748 1.67 -10.13 -17.53
N GLY A 749 0.90 -11.19 -17.23
CA GLY A 749 0.61 -11.58 -15.84
C GLY A 749 1.79 -12.17 -15.08
N LEU A 750 2.86 -12.52 -15.79
CA LEU A 750 4.12 -13.03 -15.23
C LEU A 750 5.21 -11.94 -15.18
N ASN A 751 4.94 -10.76 -15.75
CA ASN A 751 5.90 -9.67 -15.75
C ASN A 751 5.92 -8.96 -14.38
N THR A 752 7.11 -8.89 -13.78
CA THR A 752 7.34 -8.24 -12.50
C THR A 752 6.92 -6.76 -12.49
N SER A 753 7.12 -6.02 -13.60
CA SER A 753 6.75 -4.60 -13.70
C SER A 753 5.24 -4.37 -13.63
N VAL A 754 4.44 -5.33 -14.11
CA VAL A 754 2.97 -5.28 -14.01
C VAL A 754 2.51 -5.56 -12.59
N SER A 755 3.21 -6.45 -11.87
CA SER A 755 2.87 -6.82 -10.49
C SER A 755 3.44 -5.87 -9.43
N HIS A 756 4.37 -4.99 -9.80
CA HIS A 756 5.10 -4.13 -8.89
C HIS A 756 4.20 -3.09 -8.16
N ALA A 757 4.60 -2.71 -6.95
CA ALA A 757 3.82 -1.78 -6.11
C ALA A 757 3.76 -0.35 -6.69
N SER A 758 4.82 0.09 -7.37
CA SER A 758 4.88 1.37 -8.10
C SER A 758 4.63 1.15 -9.60
N PRO A 759 3.87 2.03 -10.28
CA PRO A 759 3.64 1.94 -11.72
C PRO A 759 4.84 2.33 -12.57
N ASP A 760 5.85 2.98 -11.99
CA ASP A 760 6.95 3.65 -12.68
C ASP A 760 7.66 2.75 -13.69
N ASN A 761 8.01 1.51 -13.33
CA ASN A 761 8.67 0.59 -14.27
C ASN A 761 7.79 0.26 -15.49
N LEU A 762 6.48 -0.01 -15.28
CA LEU A 762 5.58 -0.26 -16.41
C LEU A 762 5.44 1.00 -17.27
N LEU A 763 5.31 2.17 -16.65
CA LEU A 763 5.22 3.44 -17.38
C LEU A 763 6.48 3.73 -18.19
N HIS A 764 7.68 3.48 -17.64
CA HIS A 764 8.93 3.60 -18.40
C HIS A 764 8.95 2.67 -19.61
N VAL A 765 8.52 1.40 -19.46
CA VAL A 765 8.45 0.45 -20.57
C VAL A 765 7.43 0.89 -21.62
N LEU A 766 6.24 1.36 -21.21
CA LEU A 766 5.22 1.83 -22.16
C LEU A 766 5.66 3.10 -22.89
N MET A 767 6.35 4.02 -22.21
CA MET A 767 6.80 5.28 -22.80
C MET A 767 7.98 5.10 -23.74
N ASN A 768 9.02 4.39 -23.29
CA ASN A 768 10.30 4.30 -23.98
C ASN A 768 10.42 3.06 -24.86
N GLY A 769 9.56 2.06 -24.64
CA GLY A 769 9.70 0.76 -25.27
C GLY A 769 10.96 0.02 -24.81
N ILE A 770 11.37 -0.95 -25.63
CA ILE A 770 12.61 -1.72 -25.50
C ILE A 770 13.30 -1.68 -26.87
N GLU A 771 13.81 -0.49 -27.23
CA GLU A 771 14.53 -0.23 -28.50
C GLU A 771 15.81 -1.03 -28.65
N GLN A 772 16.52 -1.20 -27.54
CA GLN A 772 17.77 -1.95 -27.48
C GLN A 772 17.58 -3.13 -26.53
N PRO A 773 17.00 -4.24 -27.00
CA PRO A 773 16.86 -5.43 -26.18
C PRO A 773 18.22 -6.02 -25.82
N ALA A 774 18.29 -6.73 -24.69
CA ALA A 774 19.54 -7.33 -24.22
C ALA A 774 20.17 -8.31 -25.24
N THR A 775 19.34 -9.01 -26.02
CA THR A 775 19.77 -9.84 -27.14
C THR A 775 18.82 -9.67 -28.32
N GLU A 776 19.32 -9.81 -29.55
CA GLU A 776 18.53 -9.60 -30.77
C GLU A 776 17.29 -10.52 -30.84
N GLY A 777 17.40 -11.74 -30.30
CA GLY A 777 16.32 -12.74 -30.31
C GLY A 777 15.08 -12.34 -29.49
N LEU A 778 15.19 -11.34 -28.62
CA LEU A 778 14.06 -10.86 -27.82
C LEU A 778 13.05 -10.05 -28.65
N GLY A 779 13.52 -9.47 -29.76
CA GLY A 779 12.73 -8.54 -30.56
C GLY A 779 12.56 -7.17 -29.92
N TYR A 780 11.97 -6.26 -30.70
CA TYR A 780 11.78 -4.86 -30.35
C TYR A 780 10.37 -4.61 -29.79
N MET A 781 10.25 -3.72 -28.80
CA MET A 781 8.99 -3.15 -28.34
C MET A 781 8.99 -1.64 -28.55
N PRO A 782 8.03 -1.05 -29.29
CA PRO A 782 7.97 0.39 -29.47
C PRO A 782 7.57 1.15 -28.21
N GLY A 783 8.09 2.37 -28.09
CA GLY A 783 7.67 3.34 -27.09
C GLY A 783 6.45 4.14 -27.55
N PHE A 784 5.59 4.51 -26.61
CA PHE A 784 4.35 5.24 -26.85
C PHE A 784 4.34 6.64 -26.22
N LYS A 785 5.50 7.14 -25.79
CA LYS A 785 5.64 8.48 -25.18
C LYS A 785 4.98 9.56 -26.04
N ASP A 786 5.27 9.61 -27.33
CA ASP A 786 4.74 10.67 -28.21
C ASP A 786 3.36 10.38 -28.79
N SER A 787 2.85 9.15 -28.56
CA SER A 787 1.55 8.70 -29.07
C SER A 787 0.41 8.87 -28.07
N PHE A 788 0.71 8.81 -26.76
CA PHE A 788 -0.28 8.91 -25.70
C PHE A 788 0.08 10.01 -24.69
N ASP A 789 -0.91 10.84 -24.34
CA ASP A 789 -0.78 11.80 -23.24
C ASP A 789 -0.78 11.10 -21.86
N ASP A 790 -0.61 11.86 -20.78
CA ASP A 790 -0.50 11.28 -19.43
C ASP A 790 -1.79 10.62 -18.94
N ARG A 791 -2.95 11.15 -19.36
CA ARG A 791 -4.25 10.56 -19.03
C ARG A 791 -4.43 9.24 -19.77
N GLN A 792 -4.16 9.21 -21.06
CA GLN A 792 -4.21 8.02 -21.89
C GLN A 792 -3.25 6.94 -21.37
N MET A 793 -2.04 7.33 -20.99
CA MET A 793 -1.07 6.39 -20.41
C MET A 793 -1.54 5.83 -19.06
N ALA A 794 -2.16 6.66 -18.23
CA ALA A 794 -2.79 6.21 -16.97
C ALA A 794 -3.94 5.24 -17.21
N GLU A 795 -4.83 5.51 -18.17
CA GLU A 795 -5.94 4.63 -18.54
C GLU A 795 -5.43 3.27 -19.05
N LEU A 796 -4.38 3.26 -19.90
CA LEU A 796 -3.74 2.05 -20.41
C LEU A 796 -3.05 1.24 -19.30
N ALA A 797 -2.24 1.89 -18.45
CA ALA A 797 -1.56 1.23 -17.34
C ALA A 797 -2.55 0.64 -16.33
N SER A 798 -3.65 1.36 -16.03
CA SER A 798 -4.73 0.86 -15.18
C SER A 798 -5.37 -0.40 -15.73
N TYR A 799 -5.67 -0.42 -17.04
CA TYR A 799 -6.20 -1.59 -17.73
C TYR A 799 -5.25 -2.79 -17.65
N ILE A 800 -3.96 -2.58 -17.97
CA ILE A 800 -2.94 -3.64 -17.93
C ILE A 800 -2.84 -4.22 -16.51
N ARG A 801 -2.80 -3.37 -15.49
CA ARG A 801 -2.77 -3.78 -14.09
C ARG A 801 -3.98 -4.64 -13.72
N ALA A 802 -5.19 -4.13 -13.99
CA ALA A 802 -6.43 -4.80 -13.68
C ALA A 802 -6.58 -6.13 -14.42
N ARG A 803 -6.12 -6.21 -15.67
CA ARG A 803 -6.24 -7.41 -16.50
C ARG A 803 -5.25 -8.51 -16.12
N TYR A 804 -4.00 -8.13 -15.88
CA TYR A 804 -2.89 -9.08 -15.83
C TYR A 804 -2.33 -9.29 -14.43
N ALA A 805 -2.64 -8.41 -13.48
CA ALA A 805 -2.31 -8.63 -12.08
C ALA A 805 -3.48 -8.19 -11.17
N PRO A 806 -4.64 -8.87 -11.30
CA PRO A 806 -5.84 -8.56 -10.52
C PRO A 806 -5.62 -8.76 -9.01
N ASP A 807 -4.66 -9.60 -8.64
CA ASP A 807 -4.35 -9.90 -7.23
C ASP A 807 -3.76 -8.74 -6.43
N GLU A 808 -3.41 -7.67 -7.11
CA GLU A 808 -2.64 -6.60 -6.53
C GLU A 808 -3.42 -5.28 -6.59
N PRO A 809 -3.19 -4.37 -5.64
CA PRO A 809 -3.93 -3.12 -5.58
C PRO A 809 -3.79 -2.29 -6.86
N ALA A 810 -4.89 -1.64 -7.25
CA ALA A 810 -4.86 -0.61 -8.27
C ALA A 810 -3.89 0.51 -7.87
N TRP A 811 -3.08 0.96 -8.83
CA TRP A 811 -2.20 2.10 -8.62
C TRP A 811 -3.00 3.40 -8.47
N ARG A 812 -2.47 4.33 -7.67
CA ARG A 812 -3.06 5.64 -7.41
C ARG A 812 -2.30 6.72 -8.17
N ASP A 813 -2.97 7.84 -8.45
CA ASP A 813 -2.38 9.04 -9.05
C ASP A 813 -1.59 8.77 -10.34
N LEU A 814 -2.09 7.83 -11.16
CA LEU A 814 -1.37 7.32 -12.33
C LEU A 814 -1.04 8.39 -13.37
N GLU A 815 -1.91 9.39 -13.57
CA GLU A 815 -1.64 10.50 -14.48
C GLU A 815 -0.46 11.35 -13.97
N SER A 816 -0.40 11.61 -12.66
CA SER A 816 0.74 12.30 -12.05
C SER A 816 2.01 11.45 -12.09
N ALA A 817 1.89 10.12 -11.93
CA ALA A 817 3.02 9.20 -12.10
C ALA A 817 3.52 9.19 -13.55
N SER A 818 2.61 9.19 -14.53
CA SER A 818 2.92 9.32 -15.95
C SER A 818 3.67 10.63 -16.23
N ALA A 819 3.14 11.76 -15.78
CA ALA A 819 3.78 13.07 -15.97
C ALA A 819 5.19 13.13 -15.36
N ARG A 820 5.40 12.55 -14.18
CA ARG A 820 6.74 12.44 -13.57
C ARG A 820 7.69 11.60 -14.41
N VAL A 821 7.29 10.39 -14.81
CA VAL A 821 8.14 9.48 -15.60
C VAL A 821 8.46 10.10 -16.97
N ARG A 822 7.50 10.80 -17.57
CA ARG A 822 7.68 11.54 -18.82
C ARG A 822 8.70 12.67 -18.70
N ALA A 823 8.72 13.36 -17.56
CA ALA A 823 9.69 14.43 -17.29
C ALA A 823 11.11 13.91 -17.02
N GLN A 824 11.24 12.67 -16.53
CA GLN A 824 12.53 12.02 -16.26
C GLN A 824 13.15 11.40 -17.53
N THR A 825 12.36 11.17 -18.56
CA THR A 825 12.83 10.56 -19.80
C THR A 825 13.44 11.63 -20.69
N HIS A 826 14.77 11.58 -20.83
CA HIS A 826 15.56 12.43 -21.71
C HIS A 826 16.06 11.67 -22.92
#